data_AF-A0A7V5R1Q6-F1
#
_entry.id   AF-A0A7V5R1Q6-F1
#
_cell.length_a   1.000
_cell.length_b   1.000
_cell.length_c   1.000
_cell.angle_alpha   90.00
_cell.angle_beta   90.00
_cell.angle_gamma   90.00
#
_symmetry.space_group_name_H-M   'P 1'
#
loop_
_entity.id
_entity.type
_entity.pdbx_description
1 polymer ?
#
loop_
_entity_poly.entity_id
_entity_poly.type
_entity_poly.pdbx_seq_one_letter_code
_entity_poly.pdbx_strand_id
1 'polypeptide(L)'
;APVDGFDNGGVHLNSGIANKAAYLISEGGSFNGYSFTGIGQQKTEQIFYALLTQNLNPSSNFNDLKIAAIQETESQFGNDSSELATVQTVFESLGLGDDTDNDGLPDSVEDSSGIYNPSQKTSSTGTDPDNPDTDGDGINDGQEVVYYGSNPLLSDTDNDGISDFSEAINNRTDPAVSNISPAGGWGENQIIGGNLDSSNGAFNPEIAIDSNGNITGVWFEALEQGWTVWAGRYHPSIGWHDIQQISSVNGSLLPEVASDQNGNVVVAWLEDINDGTLRSKIKSIKYIPSTGWTKPETVYDGKACVFTDIDATARNGKAVITWQECQDTDSAVYEVQIFSATLDFNAGWNTPTRINSGQCQFSWVDCIPKVAMDNTGNALAVWSAWDNVSNTQAVFYNLYDTNNGWGTQKRLNSGAGNIYNPDVVMDKSGNAIAVWQQYNGKTQQIYYAKYNEGIWQAELALSSDANLIMLYPRIEMNENGQAILAWIQTNGLRYNIYSSLFNPESGWSIPVQLEATQFNRATGAISHSVSINAKGNAIVTWVQWDYHFNRFDVWSKNYFTTTGWGSNKILESSLNSAHFVESAPFYCCVFMPPKPVISNDNVSVALWLQEDGSGGINLLSNATNSPVIDTISPTTGPVGTSGSLIGNNFCYENCGLHISNYPGISVTFNGTPVIDAWVNPTVILFEVPEGATSGPVVVTTQTGSATAPVDFIVQKPPIIEAISPSSGPVGTTGSLSGSNFCYENCGLHISNYPNISVTFNGTPVTDAWILPTVILFYVPEGATSGPVVLTTPAGSATAPVDFLVE
;
A
#
# COMPACT_ATOMS: atom_id res chain seq x y z
N ALA A 1 19.52 15.26 49.72
CA ALA A 1 19.58 15.93 48.40
C ALA A 1 20.78 16.87 48.39
N PRO A 2 21.70 16.65 47.45
CA PRO A 2 22.28 17.68 46.58
C PRO A 2 22.15 17.23 45.11
N VAL A 3 21.83 18.00 44.06
CA VAL A 3 22.01 19.42 43.67
C VAL A 3 23.48 19.86 43.68
N ASP A 4 24.24 19.52 42.64
CA ASP A 4 24.61 20.42 41.53
C ASP A 4 25.58 19.72 40.55
N GLY A 5 25.56 20.18 39.30
CA GLY A 5 26.00 19.47 38.09
C GLY A 5 27.47 19.00 37.98
N PHE A 6 27.71 18.28 36.87
CA PHE A 6 28.93 17.60 36.40
C PHE A 6 28.99 16.08 36.61
N ASP A 7 28.12 15.37 35.88
CA ASP A 7 28.46 14.07 35.32
C ASP A 7 28.81 14.31 33.84
N ASN A 8 30.11 14.47 33.53
CA ASN A 8 30.63 14.54 32.16
C ASN A 8 30.63 13.14 31.53
N GLY A 9 29.48 12.64 31.07
CA GLY A 9 29.42 11.42 30.24
C GLY A 9 28.27 10.44 30.51
N GLY A 10 27.34 10.72 31.42
CA GLY A 10 26.15 9.92 31.67
C GLY A 10 26.37 8.58 32.38
N VAL A 11 27.57 8.30 32.91
CA VAL A 11 27.88 6.99 33.51
C VAL A 11 27.13 6.72 34.82
N HIS A 12 26.66 7.73 35.54
CA HIS A 12 25.87 7.53 36.76
C HIS A 12 24.35 7.56 36.52
N LEU A 13 23.89 7.91 35.31
CA LEU A 13 22.48 7.78 34.90
C LEU A 13 22.22 6.46 34.15
N ASN A 14 23.25 5.88 33.53
CA ASN A 14 23.18 4.62 32.80
C ASN A 14 23.51 3.45 33.76
N SER A 15 22.71 3.25 34.80
CA SER A 15 22.89 2.09 35.69
C SER A 15 22.46 0.81 34.95
N GLY A 16 23.40 0.15 34.28
CA GLY A 16 23.19 -1.18 33.72
C GLY A 16 22.89 -2.22 34.81
N ILE A 17 22.41 -3.40 34.40
CA ILE A 17 22.00 -4.51 35.29
C ILE A 17 23.07 -4.80 36.37
N ALA A 18 24.36 -4.76 36.02
CA ALA A 18 25.47 -4.97 36.95
C ALA A 18 25.53 -3.95 38.12
N ASN A 19 25.34 -2.67 37.82
CA ASN A 19 25.38 -1.61 38.84
C ASN A 19 24.16 -1.69 39.76
N LYS A 20 23.00 -2.04 39.19
CA LYS A 20 21.77 -2.23 39.96
C LYS A 20 21.87 -3.47 40.86
N ALA A 21 22.41 -4.57 40.35
CA ALA A 21 22.70 -5.77 41.13
C ALA A 21 23.64 -5.46 42.30
N ALA A 22 24.78 -4.80 42.04
CA ALA A 22 25.72 -4.41 43.07
C ALA A 22 25.07 -3.54 44.16
N TYR A 23 24.25 -2.56 43.77
CA TYR A 23 23.54 -1.71 44.73
C TYR A 23 22.56 -2.50 45.60
N LEU A 24 21.71 -3.34 45.00
CA LEU A 24 20.70 -4.11 45.74
C LEU A 24 21.34 -5.17 46.65
N ILE A 25 22.43 -5.81 46.19
CA ILE A 25 23.22 -6.74 47.01
C ILE A 25 23.86 -5.99 48.19
N SER A 26 24.42 -4.79 47.96
CA SER A 26 25.08 -4.01 49.03
C SER A 26 24.11 -3.43 50.05
N GLU A 27 23.16 -2.60 49.58
CA GLU A 27 22.34 -1.73 50.41
C GLU A 27 20.94 -2.32 50.68
N GLY A 28 20.52 -3.31 49.91
CA GLY A 28 19.15 -3.82 49.93
C GLY A 28 18.15 -2.82 49.31
N GLY A 29 16.88 -2.93 49.72
CA GLY A 29 15.78 -2.09 49.23
C GLY A 29 14.68 -2.91 48.57
N SER A 30 13.90 -2.30 47.68
CA SER A 30 12.83 -2.98 46.95
C SER A 30 12.94 -2.72 45.45
N PHE A 31 12.70 -3.76 44.65
CA PHE A 31 12.76 -3.69 43.19
C PHE A 31 11.90 -4.82 42.58
N ASN A 32 11.11 -4.51 41.54
CA ASN A 32 10.24 -5.47 40.83
C ASN A 32 9.36 -6.37 41.73
N GLY A 33 8.85 -5.84 42.85
CA GLY A 33 8.00 -6.60 43.79
C GLY A 33 8.78 -7.39 44.85
N TYR A 34 10.10 -7.48 44.74
CA TYR A 34 10.99 -8.11 45.70
C TYR A 34 11.47 -7.10 46.76
N SER A 35 11.79 -7.60 47.96
CA SER A 35 12.40 -6.81 49.04
C SER A 35 13.65 -7.51 49.58
N PHE A 36 14.74 -6.75 49.66
CA PHE A 36 16.08 -7.26 49.95
C PHE A 36 16.61 -6.66 51.25
N THR A 37 17.24 -7.50 52.05
CA THR A 37 18.17 -7.06 53.09
C THR A 37 19.58 -7.15 52.52
N GLY A 38 20.23 -6.00 52.32
CA GLY A 38 21.58 -5.97 51.74
C GLY A 38 22.59 -6.73 52.60
N ILE A 39 23.55 -7.39 51.96
CA ILE A 39 24.63 -8.12 52.62
C ILE A 39 25.77 -7.19 53.08
N GLY A 40 25.69 -5.91 52.70
CA GLY A 40 26.62 -4.85 53.05
C GLY A 40 27.72 -4.64 52.02
N GLN A 41 28.22 -3.40 51.96
CA GLN A 41 29.24 -2.95 51.02
C GLN A 41 30.49 -3.82 51.02
N GLN A 42 31.02 -4.19 52.18
CA GLN A 42 32.28 -4.92 52.27
C GLN A 42 32.22 -6.31 51.63
N LYS A 43 31.10 -7.04 51.79
CA LYS A 43 30.92 -8.36 51.17
C LYS A 43 30.65 -8.23 49.67
N THR A 44 29.88 -7.21 49.28
CA THR A 44 29.59 -6.92 47.87
C THR A 44 30.85 -6.57 47.10
N GLU A 45 31.72 -5.75 47.67
CA GLU A 45 33.02 -5.41 47.08
C GLU A 45 33.90 -6.64 46.88
N GLN A 46 33.91 -7.59 47.83
CA GLN A 46 34.67 -8.83 47.71
C GLN A 46 34.18 -9.69 46.56
N ILE A 47 32.86 -9.83 46.41
CA ILE A 47 32.24 -10.57 45.30
C ILE A 47 32.60 -9.88 43.98
N PHE A 48 32.20 -8.62 43.79
CA PHE A 48 32.37 -7.92 42.51
C PHE A 48 33.83 -7.70 42.11
N TYR A 49 34.74 -7.57 43.08
CA TYR A 49 36.18 -7.54 42.79
C TYR A 49 36.65 -8.85 42.15
N ALA A 50 36.26 -10.01 42.69
CA ALA A 50 36.59 -11.30 42.09
C ALA A 50 35.97 -11.44 40.70
N LEU A 51 34.69 -11.10 40.53
CA LEU A 51 34.01 -11.13 39.23
C LEU A 51 34.78 -10.38 38.14
N LEU A 52 35.16 -9.13 38.42
CA LEU A 52 35.79 -8.24 37.45
C LEU A 52 37.26 -8.58 37.18
N THR A 53 37.93 -9.28 38.10
CA THR A 53 39.37 -9.58 37.99
C THR A 53 39.67 -11.01 37.56
N GLN A 54 38.74 -11.95 37.76
CA GLN A 54 39.01 -13.38 37.64
C GLN A 54 37.96 -14.15 36.83
N ASN A 55 36.68 -13.76 36.89
CA ASN A 55 35.60 -14.57 36.30
C ASN A 55 35.07 -14.02 34.97
N LEU A 56 34.97 -12.69 34.84
CA LEU A 56 34.40 -12.04 33.66
C LEU A 56 35.48 -11.61 32.68
N ASN A 57 35.11 -11.60 31.40
CA ASN A 57 35.98 -11.18 30.30
C ASN A 57 35.21 -10.29 29.29
N PRO A 58 35.88 -9.69 28.28
CA PRO A 58 35.23 -8.76 27.35
C PRO A 58 34.09 -9.33 26.50
N SER A 59 33.91 -10.66 26.45
CA SER A 59 32.79 -11.32 25.77
C SER A 59 31.66 -11.78 26.70
N SER A 60 31.79 -11.57 28.02
CA SER A 60 30.79 -11.97 29.01
C SER A 60 29.49 -11.17 28.89
N ASN A 61 28.35 -11.86 29.01
CA ASN A 61 27.01 -11.27 29.04
C ASN A 61 26.43 -11.21 30.47
N PHE A 62 25.16 -10.82 30.63
CA PHE A 62 24.53 -10.69 31.94
C PHE A 62 24.26 -12.03 32.65
N ASN A 63 24.07 -13.12 31.89
CA ASN A 63 23.96 -14.46 32.46
C ASN A 63 25.32 -14.93 33.00
N ASP A 64 26.41 -14.64 32.30
CA ASP A 64 27.77 -14.91 32.79
C ASP A 64 28.06 -14.15 34.09
N LEU A 65 27.58 -12.89 34.19
CA LEU A 65 27.65 -12.10 35.42
C LEU A 65 26.88 -12.76 36.58
N LYS A 66 25.64 -13.22 36.34
CA LYS A 66 24.83 -13.94 37.34
C LYS A 66 25.55 -15.18 37.83
N ILE A 67 25.95 -16.06 36.91
CA ILE A 67 26.58 -17.35 37.21
C ILE A 67 27.85 -17.12 38.03
N ALA A 68 28.70 -16.20 37.59
CA ALA A 68 29.94 -15.88 38.30
C ALA A 68 29.67 -15.33 39.70
N ALA A 69 28.67 -14.44 39.87
CA ALA A 69 28.30 -13.88 41.16
C ALA A 69 27.79 -14.93 42.15
N ILE A 70 26.94 -15.86 41.68
CA ILE A 70 26.42 -16.97 42.49
C ILE A 70 27.57 -17.88 42.91
N GLN A 71 28.40 -18.33 41.95
CA GLN A 71 29.53 -19.23 42.23
C GLN A 71 30.54 -18.62 43.20
N GLU A 72 30.86 -17.34 43.04
CA GLU A 72 31.80 -16.66 43.94
C GLU A 72 31.21 -16.49 45.34
N THR A 73 29.93 -16.16 45.44
CA THR A 73 29.24 -16.02 46.73
C THR A 73 29.12 -17.39 47.43
N GLU A 74 28.82 -18.44 46.69
CA GLU A 74 28.79 -19.82 47.19
C GLU A 74 30.17 -20.26 47.70
N SER A 75 31.22 -19.98 46.93
CA SER A 75 32.62 -20.26 47.31
C SER A 75 33.04 -19.53 48.59
N GLN A 76 32.66 -18.27 48.75
CA GLN A 76 33.07 -17.45 49.88
C GLN A 76 32.23 -17.66 51.14
N PHE A 77 30.92 -17.95 51.01
CA PHE A 77 29.98 -17.93 52.13
C PHE A 77 29.25 -19.28 52.34
N GLY A 78 29.31 -20.20 51.39
CA GLY A 78 28.71 -21.53 51.43
C GLY A 78 27.29 -21.60 50.82
N ASN A 79 26.89 -22.81 50.43
CA ASN A 79 25.65 -23.10 49.68
C ASN A 79 24.35 -22.77 50.41
N ASP A 80 24.35 -22.74 51.73
CA ASP A 80 23.16 -22.45 52.56
C ASP A 80 23.23 -21.03 53.18
N SER A 81 24.09 -20.16 52.66
CA SER A 81 24.29 -18.81 53.23
C SER A 81 23.16 -17.85 52.88
N SER A 82 22.85 -16.95 53.82
CA SER A 82 21.91 -15.84 53.58
C SER A 82 22.39 -14.90 52.46
N GLU A 83 23.70 -14.83 52.26
CA GLU A 83 24.37 -14.05 51.24
C GLU A 83 24.11 -14.61 49.86
N LEU A 84 24.28 -15.92 49.68
CA LEU A 84 23.98 -16.60 48.42
C LEU A 84 22.51 -16.46 48.04
N ALA A 85 21.61 -16.68 49.01
CA ALA A 85 20.17 -16.49 48.80
C ALA A 85 19.83 -15.05 48.38
N THR A 86 20.48 -14.05 48.99
CA THR A 86 20.29 -12.64 48.62
C THR A 86 20.79 -12.35 47.20
N VAL A 87 21.95 -12.87 46.83
CA VAL A 87 22.53 -12.68 45.48
C VAL A 87 21.65 -13.33 44.41
N GLN A 88 21.19 -14.57 44.62
CA GLN A 88 20.26 -15.27 43.70
C GLN A 88 18.97 -14.48 43.50
N THR A 89 18.30 -14.12 44.60
CA THR A 89 17.03 -13.37 44.55
C THR A 89 17.20 -12.00 43.88
N VAL A 90 18.36 -11.34 44.03
CA VAL A 90 18.62 -10.06 43.35
C VAL A 90 18.72 -10.26 41.83
N PHE A 91 19.43 -11.28 41.35
CA PHE A 91 19.52 -11.54 39.91
C PHE A 91 18.17 -11.98 39.31
N GLU A 92 17.40 -12.79 40.03
CA GLU A 92 16.01 -13.11 39.68
C GLU A 92 15.16 -11.84 39.50
N SER A 93 15.22 -10.91 40.47
CA SER A 93 14.45 -9.65 40.38
C SER A 93 14.85 -8.73 39.24
N LEU A 94 16.05 -8.94 38.67
CA LEU A 94 16.57 -8.21 37.52
C LEU A 94 16.20 -8.87 36.18
N GLY A 95 15.37 -9.92 36.21
CA GLY A 95 14.95 -10.67 35.03
C GLY A 95 15.98 -11.70 34.57
N LEU A 96 16.83 -12.20 35.49
CA LEU A 96 17.83 -13.24 35.24
C LEU A 96 17.58 -14.44 36.16
N GLY A 97 16.35 -14.94 36.22
CA GLY A 97 16.03 -16.20 36.91
C GLY A 97 16.61 -17.41 36.18
N ASP A 98 16.34 -18.61 36.68
CA ASP A 98 16.51 -19.84 35.88
C ASP A 98 15.49 -19.79 34.73
N ASP A 99 15.89 -20.31 33.57
CA ASP A 99 15.16 -20.31 32.30
C ASP A 99 15.43 -21.69 31.69
N THR A 100 14.50 -22.61 31.95
CA THR A 100 14.70 -24.05 31.77
C THR A 100 14.63 -24.44 30.29
N ASP A 101 13.77 -23.79 29.52
CA ASP A 101 13.55 -24.08 28.10
C ASP A 101 14.27 -23.11 27.13
N ASN A 102 14.91 -22.06 27.65
CA ASN A 102 15.71 -21.05 26.93
C ASN A 102 14.90 -20.23 25.93
N ASP A 103 13.64 -19.97 26.22
CA ASP A 103 12.78 -19.16 25.37
C ASP A 103 12.92 -17.64 25.61
N GLY A 104 13.54 -17.25 26.74
CA GLY A 104 13.78 -15.88 27.16
C GLY A 104 12.87 -15.38 28.30
N LEU A 105 11.97 -16.22 28.81
CA LEU A 105 11.24 -16.02 30.06
C LEU A 105 11.95 -16.77 31.20
N PRO A 106 12.05 -16.16 32.40
CA PRO A 106 12.53 -16.92 33.56
C PRO A 106 11.42 -17.83 34.12
N ASP A 107 11.73 -19.06 34.53
CA ASP A 107 10.81 -20.03 35.17
C ASP A 107 9.93 -19.40 36.27
N SER A 108 10.46 -18.40 36.97
CA SER A 108 9.75 -17.67 38.03
C SER A 108 8.53 -16.87 37.57
N VAL A 109 8.42 -16.55 36.27
CA VAL A 109 7.24 -15.89 35.68
C VAL A 109 6.30 -16.89 35.00
N GLU A 110 6.75 -18.12 34.78
CA GLU A 110 6.04 -19.17 34.05
C GLU A 110 5.38 -20.14 35.03
N ASP A 111 4.16 -19.81 35.43
CA ASP A 111 3.47 -20.49 36.53
C ASP A 111 2.57 -21.65 36.09
N SER A 112 2.60 -22.01 34.79
CA SER A 112 1.76 -23.03 34.16
C SER A 112 0.26 -22.89 34.47
N SER A 113 -0.20 -21.67 34.80
CA SER A 113 -1.59 -21.45 35.18
C SER A 113 -2.56 -21.56 34.01
N GLY A 114 -2.05 -21.48 32.77
CA GLY A 114 -2.87 -21.42 31.55
C GLY A 114 -3.70 -20.13 31.48
N ILE A 115 -3.31 -19.08 32.20
CA ILE A 115 -3.98 -17.78 32.20
C ILE A 115 -2.95 -16.68 31.97
N TYR A 116 -2.98 -16.09 30.78
CA TYR A 116 -2.14 -14.94 30.45
C TYR A 116 -2.81 -13.62 30.84
N ASN A 117 -2.05 -12.75 31.51
CA ASN A 117 -2.46 -11.36 31.78
C ASN A 117 -1.32 -10.41 31.38
N PRO A 118 -1.47 -9.63 30.29
CA PRO A 118 -0.42 -8.73 29.81
C PRO A 118 0.05 -7.70 30.86
N SER A 119 -0.81 -7.33 31.82
CA SER A 119 -0.48 -6.40 32.90
C SER A 119 0.38 -7.03 34.01
N GLN A 120 0.54 -8.35 34.00
CA GLN A 120 1.26 -9.12 35.03
C GLN A 120 2.43 -9.94 34.47
N LYS A 121 2.82 -9.73 33.20
CA LYS A 121 3.86 -10.50 32.50
C LYS A 121 5.24 -10.57 33.17
N THR A 122 5.52 -9.71 34.15
CA THR A 122 6.76 -9.75 34.96
C THR A 122 6.62 -10.57 36.25
N SER A 123 5.47 -11.22 36.45
CA SER A 123 5.14 -11.96 37.67
C SER A 123 4.37 -13.26 37.39
N SER A 124 3.71 -13.36 36.23
CA SER A 124 2.94 -14.52 35.79
C SER A 124 2.60 -14.34 34.30
N THR A 125 3.00 -15.30 33.46
CA THR A 125 2.67 -15.41 32.02
C THR A 125 1.69 -16.55 31.75
N GLY A 126 1.53 -17.50 32.66
CA GLY A 126 0.66 -18.66 32.45
C GLY A 126 1.25 -19.77 31.58
N THR A 127 2.45 -19.55 31.04
CA THR A 127 3.21 -20.46 30.16
C THR A 127 3.88 -21.58 30.95
N ASP A 128 4.33 -22.62 30.25
CA ASP A 128 4.97 -23.80 30.85
C ASP A 128 6.51 -23.65 30.79
N PRO A 129 7.22 -23.56 31.95
CA PRO A 129 8.68 -23.33 31.98
C PRO A 129 9.52 -24.45 31.35
N ASP A 130 8.92 -25.61 31.06
CA ASP A 130 9.57 -26.71 30.37
C ASP A 130 9.28 -26.74 28.85
N ASN A 131 8.48 -25.80 28.33
CA ASN A 131 8.03 -25.78 26.93
C ASN A 131 8.13 -24.38 26.32
N PRO A 132 9.09 -24.16 25.39
CA PRO A 132 9.39 -22.82 24.91
C PRO A 132 8.30 -22.22 24.01
N ASP A 133 7.29 -22.98 23.61
CA ASP A 133 6.19 -22.56 22.73
C ASP A 133 4.91 -23.25 23.25
N THR A 134 4.20 -22.57 24.14
CA THR A 134 3.11 -23.15 24.94
C THR A 134 1.88 -23.47 24.10
N ASP A 135 1.57 -22.68 23.08
CA ASP A 135 0.42 -22.91 22.19
C ASP A 135 0.75 -23.64 20.88
N GLY A 136 2.04 -23.77 20.56
CA GLY A 136 2.57 -24.58 19.47
C GLY A 136 2.42 -23.95 18.09
N ASP A 137 2.30 -22.63 18.01
CA ASP A 137 2.10 -21.93 16.73
C ASP A 137 3.41 -21.66 15.97
N GLY A 138 4.55 -21.81 16.64
CA GLY A 138 5.89 -21.64 16.09
C GLY A 138 6.61 -20.33 16.47
N ILE A 139 6.00 -19.48 17.29
CA ILE A 139 6.66 -18.41 18.04
C ILE A 139 6.92 -18.91 19.47
N ASN A 140 8.05 -18.55 20.08
CA ASN A 140 8.32 -18.95 21.46
C ASN A 140 7.67 -17.96 22.47
N ASP A 141 7.32 -18.42 23.67
CA ASP A 141 6.50 -17.63 24.61
C ASP A 141 7.18 -16.30 24.99
N GLY A 142 8.50 -16.33 25.16
CA GLY A 142 9.32 -15.14 25.36
C GLY A 142 9.25 -14.14 24.20
N GLN A 143 9.25 -14.60 22.96
CA GLN A 143 9.06 -13.75 21.78
C GLN A 143 7.70 -13.07 21.80
N GLU A 144 6.66 -13.83 22.10
CA GLU A 144 5.30 -13.33 22.18
C GLU A 144 5.12 -12.27 23.26
N VAL A 145 5.53 -12.58 24.49
CA VAL A 145 5.35 -11.72 25.65
C VAL A 145 6.22 -10.45 25.59
N VAL A 146 7.45 -10.59 25.07
CA VAL A 146 8.46 -9.52 25.10
C VAL A 146 8.45 -8.69 23.80
N TYR A 147 8.23 -9.31 22.65
CA TYR A 147 8.40 -8.66 21.33
C TYR A 147 7.08 -8.38 20.62
N TYR A 148 6.19 -9.37 20.49
CA TYR A 148 4.95 -9.20 19.72
C TYR A 148 3.79 -8.65 20.55
N GLY A 149 3.83 -8.81 21.87
CA GLY A 149 2.71 -8.46 22.74
C GLY A 149 1.49 -9.35 22.54
N SER A 150 1.65 -10.49 21.86
CA SER A 150 0.65 -11.54 21.70
C SER A 150 0.43 -12.30 23.00
N ASN A 151 -0.59 -13.17 22.98
CA ASN A 151 -0.93 -14.07 24.06
C ASN A 151 -0.31 -15.44 23.80
N PRO A 152 0.72 -15.86 24.56
CA PRO A 152 1.47 -17.11 24.33
C PRO A 152 0.68 -18.39 24.63
N LEU A 153 -0.63 -18.27 24.85
CA LEU A 153 -1.54 -19.37 25.10
C LEU A 153 -2.57 -19.51 23.97
N LEU A 154 -2.46 -18.71 22.91
CA LEU A 154 -3.40 -18.62 21.80
C LEU A 154 -2.64 -18.49 20.48
N SER A 155 -2.70 -19.53 19.65
CA SER A 155 -2.11 -19.53 18.30
C SER A 155 -2.66 -18.44 17.35
N ASP A 156 -3.71 -17.73 17.76
CA ASP A 156 -4.35 -16.61 17.08
C ASP A 156 -4.90 -15.69 18.20
N THR A 157 -4.10 -14.68 18.56
CA THR A 157 -4.34 -13.83 19.74
C THR A 157 -5.58 -12.98 19.58
N ASP A 158 -5.83 -12.44 18.38
CA ASP A 158 -6.91 -11.51 18.11
C ASP A 158 -8.17 -12.16 17.50
N ASN A 159 -8.09 -13.46 17.20
CA ASN A 159 -9.13 -14.31 16.63
C ASN A 159 -9.65 -13.82 15.27
N ASP A 160 -8.76 -13.27 14.45
CA ASP A 160 -9.10 -12.83 13.10
C ASP A 160 -9.00 -13.94 12.04
N GLY A 161 -8.49 -15.11 12.43
CA GLY A 161 -8.35 -16.29 11.58
C GLY A 161 -6.98 -16.43 10.93
N ILE A 162 -6.03 -15.54 11.22
CA ILE A 162 -4.62 -15.67 10.88
C ILE A 162 -3.87 -16.03 12.17
N SER A 163 -2.94 -17.00 12.12
CA SER A 163 -2.16 -17.36 13.31
C SER A 163 -1.09 -16.32 13.64
N ASP A 164 -0.72 -16.19 14.90
CA ASP A 164 0.28 -15.21 15.35
C ASP A 164 1.62 -15.41 14.62
N PHE A 165 2.06 -16.66 14.45
CA PHE A 165 3.21 -17.01 13.59
C PHE A 165 3.06 -16.48 12.17
N SER A 166 1.89 -16.67 11.56
CA SER A 166 1.66 -16.19 10.20
C SER A 166 1.63 -14.67 10.16
N GLU A 167 1.17 -14.00 11.21
CA GLU A 167 1.20 -12.54 11.30
C GLU A 167 2.62 -12.03 11.54
N ALA A 168 3.37 -12.58 12.49
CA ALA A 168 4.72 -12.15 12.79
C ALA A 168 5.73 -12.47 11.67
N ILE A 169 5.65 -13.68 11.10
CA ILE A 169 6.70 -14.23 10.23
C ILE A 169 6.33 -14.12 8.74
N ASN A 170 5.10 -14.49 8.37
CA ASN A 170 4.69 -14.57 6.96
C ASN A 170 4.12 -13.25 6.43
N ASN A 171 3.16 -12.67 7.15
CA ASN A 171 2.37 -11.49 6.76
C ASN A 171 2.96 -10.19 7.33
N ARG A 172 3.78 -10.31 8.38
CA ARG A 172 4.48 -9.22 9.09
C ARG A 172 3.52 -8.14 9.60
N THR A 173 2.38 -8.58 10.12
CA THR A 173 1.36 -7.78 10.79
C THR A 173 1.44 -7.98 12.31
N ASP A 174 0.73 -7.15 13.07
CA ASP A 174 0.73 -7.18 14.54
C ASP A 174 -0.21 -8.30 15.01
N PRO A 175 0.28 -9.37 15.66
CA PRO A 175 -0.56 -10.51 16.05
C PRO A 175 -1.63 -10.18 17.10
N ALA A 176 -1.47 -9.05 17.81
CA ALA A 176 -2.42 -8.62 18.83
C ALA A 176 -3.54 -7.71 18.27
N VAL A 177 -3.58 -7.48 16.94
CA VAL A 177 -4.45 -6.47 16.33
C VAL A 177 -5.09 -7.00 15.06
N SER A 178 -6.42 -7.13 15.11
CA SER A 178 -7.22 -7.66 14.00
C SER A 178 -6.84 -7.05 12.65
N ASN A 179 -6.32 -7.88 11.77
CA ASN A 179 -5.80 -7.55 10.45
C ASN A 179 -6.81 -7.83 9.33
N ILE A 180 -7.91 -8.52 9.65
CA ILE A 180 -9.13 -8.53 8.84
C ILE A 180 -9.78 -7.13 8.85
N SER A 181 -9.59 -6.37 7.77
CA SER A 181 -10.40 -5.17 7.55
C SER A 181 -11.73 -5.57 6.89
N PRO A 182 -12.87 -5.01 7.30
CA PRO A 182 -14.09 -5.12 6.52
C PRO A 182 -13.90 -4.34 5.21
N ALA A 183 -13.59 -5.08 4.14
CA ALA A 183 -13.46 -4.63 2.75
C ALA A 183 -12.29 -3.66 2.44
N GLY A 184 -11.32 -4.13 1.64
CA GLY A 184 -10.47 -3.25 0.82
C GLY A 184 -8.95 -3.37 1.01
N GLY A 185 -8.40 -4.59 1.02
CA GLY A 185 -6.95 -4.78 0.90
C GLY A 185 -6.40 -4.17 -0.39
N TRP A 186 -5.15 -3.73 -0.32
CA TRP A 186 -4.37 -3.35 -1.48
C TRP A 186 -4.18 -4.58 -2.40
N GLY A 187 -4.32 -4.42 -3.72
CA GLY A 187 -4.06 -5.48 -4.70
C GLY A 187 -2.58 -5.84 -4.83
N GLU A 188 -2.22 -6.70 -5.78
CA GLU A 188 -0.81 -7.05 -6.04
C GLU A 188 0.00 -5.86 -6.56
N ASN A 189 1.26 -5.75 -6.12
CA ASN A 189 2.19 -4.72 -6.60
C ASN A 189 2.44 -4.89 -8.11
N GLN A 190 2.14 -3.85 -8.86
CA GLN A 190 2.43 -3.77 -10.28
C GLN A 190 3.70 -2.94 -10.46
N ILE A 191 4.65 -3.45 -11.24
CA ILE A 191 5.83 -2.67 -11.63
C ILE A 191 5.50 -2.00 -12.96
N ILE A 192 5.48 -0.67 -12.97
CA ILE A 192 5.34 0.15 -14.18
C ILE A 192 6.64 0.91 -14.41
N GLY A 193 6.98 1.14 -15.67
CA GLY A 193 8.26 1.75 -16.03
C GLY A 193 9.46 0.82 -15.87
N GLY A 194 10.60 1.29 -16.36
CA GLY A 194 11.78 0.48 -16.62
C GLY A 194 11.63 -0.23 -17.95
N ASN A 195 12.48 0.10 -18.93
CA ASN A 195 12.81 -0.91 -19.92
C ASN A 195 13.39 -2.08 -19.12
N LEU A 196 12.71 -3.23 -19.08
CA LEU A 196 13.09 -4.42 -18.29
C LEU A 196 14.53 -4.92 -18.59
N ASP A 197 15.19 -4.32 -19.59
CA ASP A 197 16.55 -4.59 -20.06
C ASP A 197 17.59 -3.48 -19.72
N SER A 198 17.21 -2.34 -19.11
CA SER A 198 18.16 -1.24 -18.82
C SER A 198 18.48 -1.14 -17.32
N SER A 199 19.77 -1.21 -17.00
CA SER A 199 20.33 -1.15 -15.64
C SER A 199 20.18 0.19 -14.91
N ASN A 200 19.39 1.15 -15.43
CA ASN A 200 19.52 2.57 -15.07
C ASN A 200 18.27 3.20 -14.44
N GLY A 201 17.15 2.49 -14.33
CA GLY A 201 16.02 2.82 -13.45
C GLY A 201 15.16 4.07 -13.76
N ALA A 202 14.00 4.09 -13.11
CA ALA A 202 12.99 5.14 -13.08
C ALA A 202 13.11 5.96 -11.79
N PHE A 203 12.73 7.24 -11.86
CA PHE A 203 12.93 8.24 -10.81
C PHE A 203 11.80 9.26 -10.76
N ASN A 204 11.61 9.89 -9.59
CA ASN A 204 10.63 10.96 -9.32
C ASN A 204 9.21 10.66 -9.85
N PRO A 205 8.56 9.60 -9.33
CA PRO A 205 7.19 9.32 -9.69
C PRO A 205 6.28 10.42 -9.12
N GLU A 206 5.47 11.02 -9.98
CA GLU A 206 4.43 11.97 -9.61
C GLU A 206 3.08 11.46 -10.11
N ILE A 207 2.00 11.83 -9.40
CA ILE A 207 0.67 11.29 -9.65
C ILE A 207 -0.39 12.37 -9.48
N ALA A 208 -1.37 12.37 -10.37
CA ALA A 208 -2.55 13.22 -10.27
C ALA A 208 -3.82 12.41 -10.54
N ILE A 209 -4.92 12.81 -9.90
CA ILE A 209 -6.23 12.16 -10.01
C ILE A 209 -7.32 13.15 -10.41
N ASP A 210 -8.22 12.76 -11.30
CA ASP A 210 -9.40 13.54 -11.64
C ASP A 210 -10.63 13.17 -10.80
N SER A 211 -11.71 13.93 -10.95
CA SER A 211 -12.94 13.71 -10.16
C SER A 211 -13.66 12.39 -10.48
N ASN A 212 -13.36 11.77 -11.63
CA ASN A 212 -13.88 10.48 -12.06
C ASN A 212 -13.01 9.31 -11.57
N GLY A 213 -11.91 9.59 -10.87
CA GLY A 213 -10.98 8.58 -10.39
C GLY A 213 -9.98 8.09 -11.46
N ASN A 214 -9.86 8.78 -12.60
CA ASN A 214 -8.77 8.51 -13.53
C ASN A 214 -7.49 9.09 -12.99
N ILE A 215 -6.42 8.33 -13.13
CA ILE A 215 -5.12 8.67 -12.58
C ILE A 215 -4.13 8.82 -13.73
N THR A 216 -3.23 9.79 -13.60
CA THR A 216 -2.04 9.92 -14.45
C THR A 216 -0.82 9.83 -13.56
N GLY A 217 0.01 8.81 -13.80
CA GLY A 217 1.35 8.71 -13.23
C GLY A 217 2.38 9.17 -14.24
N VAL A 218 3.38 9.93 -13.79
CA VAL A 218 4.52 10.36 -14.60
C VAL A 218 5.82 10.08 -13.87
N TRP A 219 6.88 9.84 -14.63
CA TRP A 219 8.21 9.60 -14.09
C TRP A 219 9.27 9.83 -15.16
N PHE A 220 10.54 9.83 -14.77
CA PHE A 220 11.63 9.86 -15.73
C PHE A 220 12.55 8.65 -15.60
N GLU A 221 13.12 8.22 -16.72
CA GLU A 221 13.99 7.04 -16.83
C GLU A 221 15.33 7.41 -17.45
N ALA A 222 16.40 6.76 -17.01
CA ALA A 222 17.69 6.83 -17.68
C ALA A 222 17.81 5.79 -18.79
N LEU A 223 18.10 6.26 -19.99
CA LEU A 223 18.47 5.46 -21.15
C LEU A 223 19.96 5.65 -21.46
N GLU A 224 20.55 4.77 -22.28
CA GLU A 224 21.94 4.91 -22.74
C GLU A 224 22.23 6.28 -23.38
N GLN A 225 21.21 6.88 -23.99
CA GLN A 225 21.30 8.12 -24.76
C GLN A 225 20.97 9.38 -23.94
N GLY A 226 20.52 9.23 -22.68
CA GLY A 226 20.09 10.34 -21.82
C GLY A 226 18.81 10.04 -21.05
N TRP A 227 18.19 11.07 -20.49
CA TRP A 227 16.98 10.94 -19.67
C TRP A 227 15.71 11.24 -20.46
N THR A 228 14.63 10.50 -20.16
CA THR A 228 13.33 10.69 -20.80
C THR A 228 12.19 10.60 -19.79
N VAL A 229 11.07 11.28 -20.07
CA VAL A 229 9.86 11.28 -19.25
C VAL A 229 8.82 10.37 -19.88
N TRP A 230 8.19 9.56 -19.03
CA TRP A 230 7.11 8.66 -19.35
C TRP A 230 5.83 9.08 -18.62
N ALA A 231 4.69 8.68 -19.19
CA ALA A 231 3.40 8.79 -18.54
C ALA A 231 2.62 7.49 -18.71
N GLY A 232 1.90 7.10 -17.67
CA GLY A 232 0.88 6.06 -17.69
C GLY A 232 -0.46 6.62 -17.26
N ARG A 233 -1.54 5.98 -17.70
CA ARG A 233 -2.91 6.32 -17.30
C ARG A 233 -3.53 5.14 -16.58
N TYR A 234 -4.36 5.41 -15.59
CA TYR A 234 -5.17 4.40 -14.93
C TYR A 234 -6.64 4.79 -14.95
N HIS A 235 -7.48 3.82 -15.27
CA HIS A 235 -8.93 3.92 -15.21
C HIS A 235 -9.47 2.79 -14.32
N PRO A 236 -10.40 3.04 -13.36
CA PRO A 236 -10.87 2.03 -12.40
C PRO A 236 -11.35 0.70 -13.00
N SER A 237 -11.98 0.74 -14.18
CA SER A 237 -12.48 -0.47 -14.85
C SER A 237 -11.50 -1.12 -15.83
N ILE A 238 -10.36 -0.49 -16.13
CA ILE A 238 -9.38 -0.95 -17.15
C ILE A 238 -8.06 -1.33 -16.50
N GLY A 239 -7.68 -0.69 -15.40
CA GLY A 239 -6.33 -0.75 -14.86
C GLY A 239 -5.41 0.28 -15.53
N TRP A 240 -4.09 0.07 -15.44
CA TRP A 240 -3.12 0.92 -16.13
C TRP A 240 -3.07 0.62 -17.63
N HIS A 241 -3.03 1.68 -18.42
CA HIS A 241 -2.94 1.66 -19.88
C HIS A 241 -2.20 2.91 -20.38
N ASP A 242 -2.02 3.02 -21.70
CA ASP A 242 -1.38 4.16 -22.39
C ASP A 242 0.00 4.56 -21.85
N ILE A 243 0.75 3.59 -21.31
CA ILE A 243 2.14 3.78 -20.87
C ILE A 243 3.00 4.11 -22.09
N GLN A 244 3.54 5.32 -22.12
CA GLN A 244 4.32 5.80 -23.26
C GLN A 244 5.34 6.87 -22.86
N GLN A 245 6.41 6.96 -23.65
CA GLN A 245 7.36 8.06 -23.60
C GLN A 245 6.69 9.35 -24.10
N ILE A 246 6.75 10.42 -23.30
CA ILE A 246 6.12 11.71 -23.61
C ILE A 246 7.11 12.84 -23.88
N SER A 247 8.41 12.64 -23.64
CA SER A 247 9.45 13.64 -23.92
C SER A 247 10.49 13.17 -24.94
N SER A 248 11.45 14.05 -25.25
CA SER A 248 12.69 13.65 -25.92
C SER A 248 13.59 12.83 -24.97
N VAL A 249 14.61 12.16 -25.52
CA VAL A 249 15.62 11.41 -24.73
C VAL A 249 16.81 12.31 -24.31
N ASN A 250 16.75 13.61 -24.63
CA ASN A 250 17.86 14.55 -24.45
C ASN A 250 17.88 15.21 -23.06
N GLY A 251 17.88 14.42 -21.99
CA GLY A 251 18.02 14.96 -20.63
C GLY A 251 16.73 15.56 -20.08
N SER A 252 15.59 14.90 -20.33
CA SER A 252 14.31 15.26 -19.72
C SER A 252 14.16 14.63 -18.33
N LEU A 253 13.90 15.43 -17.30
CA LEU A 253 13.93 15.02 -15.89
C LEU A 253 12.93 15.82 -15.02
N LEU A 254 12.68 15.30 -13.81
CA LEU A 254 11.82 15.91 -12.77
C LEU A 254 10.44 16.35 -13.32
N PRO A 255 9.63 15.42 -13.82
CA PRO A 255 8.30 15.74 -14.30
C PRO A 255 7.37 16.03 -13.12
N GLU A 256 6.48 17.00 -13.32
CA GLU A 256 5.38 17.33 -12.43
C GLU A 256 4.06 17.19 -13.19
N VAL A 257 3.01 16.69 -12.53
CA VAL A 257 1.70 16.46 -13.15
C VAL A 257 0.56 17.06 -12.32
N ALA A 258 -0.39 17.70 -12.99
CA ALA A 258 -1.64 18.16 -12.39
C ALA A 258 -2.83 17.83 -13.28
N SER A 259 -3.94 17.43 -12.66
CA SER A 259 -5.21 17.14 -13.33
C SER A 259 -6.33 18.04 -12.83
N ASP A 260 -7.21 18.46 -13.75
CA ASP A 260 -8.44 19.15 -13.38
C ASP A 260 -9.59 18.15 -13.16
N GLN A 261 -10.71 18.64 -12.62
CA GLN A 261 -11.90 17.83 -12.37
C GLN A 261 -12.52 17.22 -13.63
N ASN A 262 -12.21 17.75 -14.82
CA ASN A 262 -12.75 17.28 -16.10
C ASN A 262 -11.87 16.21 -16.75
N GLY A 263 -10.75 15.83 -16.12
CA GLY A 263 -9.79 14.85 -16.65
C GLY A 263 -8.76 15.44 -17.61
N ASN A 264 -8.69 16.77 -17.74
CA ASN A 264 -7.59 17.42 -18.43
C ASN A 264 -6.34 17.29 -17.57
N VAL A 265 -5.20 16.99 -18.20
CA VAL A 265 -3.92 16.81 -17.49
C VAL A 265 -2.86 17.67 -18.14
N VAL A 266 -2.05 18.32 -17.32
CA VAL A 266 -0.82 18.98 -17.74
C VAL A 266 0.35 18.27 -17.09
N VAL A 267 1.38 17.98 -17.89
CA VAL A 267 2.67 17.53 -17.39
C VAL A 267 3.71 18.57 -17.82
N ALA A 268 4.59 18.95 -16.90
CA ALA A 268 5.71 19.85 -17.15
C ALA A 268 7.01 19.21 -16.66
N TRP A 269 8.12 19.45 -17.36
CA TRP A 269 9.42 18.87 -17.00
C TRP A 269 10.58 19.76 -17.41
N LEU A 270 11.75 19.50 -16.83
CA LEU A 270 13.01 20.12 -17.21
C LEU A 270 13.61 19.37 -18.40
N GLU A 271 14.04 20.08 -19.44
CA GLU A 271 14.81 19.51 -20.55
C GLU A 271 16.18 20.19 -20.61
N ASP A 272 17.26 19.40 -20.52
CA ASP A 272 18.64 19.89 -20.60
C ASP A 272 18.89 20.58 -21.96
N ILE A 273 19.51 21.76 -21.92
CA ILE A 273 19.87 22.53 -23.12
C ILE A 273 21.09 21.91 -23.83
N ASN A 274 21.84 21.02 -23.18
CA ASN A 274 23.00 20.30 -23.72
C ASN A 274 24.10 21.23 -24.26
N ASP A 275 24.23 22.43 -23.71
CA ASP A 275 25.24 23.43 -24.08
C ASP A 275 26.46 23.45 -23.15
N GLY A 276 26.55 22.49 -22.22
CA GLY A 276 27.59 22.41 -21.20
C GLY A 276 27.37 23.32 -19.99
N THR A 277 26.22 24.01 -19.90
CA THR A 277 25.81 24.77 -18.72
C THR A 277 24.79 24.01 -17.88
N LEU A 278 24.64 24.38 -16.60
CA LEU A 278 23.59 23.83 -15.72
C LEU A 278 22.24 24.52 -15.95
N ARG A 279 21.78 24.62 -17.20
CA ARG A 279 20.53 25.32 -17.56
C ARG A 279 19.56 24.39 -18.28
N SER A 280 18.29 24.51 -17.91
CA SER A 280 17.18 23.73 -18.49
C SER A 280 16.13 24.62 -19.14
N LYS A 281 15.38 24.02 -20.07
CA LYS A 281 14.10 24.53 -20.59
C LYS A 281 12.96 24.01 -19.72
N ILE A 282 11.83 24.71 -19.75
CA ILE A 282 10.56 24.18 -19.26
C ILE A 282 9.77 23.67 -20.47
N LYS A 283 9.50 22.37 -20.48
CA LYS A 283 8.68 21.69 -21.48
C LYS A 283 7.35 21.31 -20.87
N SER A 284 6.33 21.16 -21.72
CA SER A 284 5.03 20.68 -21.29
C SER A 284 4.33 19.87 -22.37
N ILE A 285 3.46 18.95 -21.94
CA ILE A 285 2.50 18.22 -22.77
C ILE A 285 1.16 18.19 -22.03
N LYS A 286 0.06 18.13 -22.79
CA LYS A 286 -1.29 18.13 -22.25
C LYS A 286 -2.00 16.86 -22.66
N TYR A 287 -2.88 16.35 -21.81
CA TYR A 287 -3.89 15.36 -22.16
C TYR A 287 -5.26 16.01 -22.07
N ILE A 288 -6.07 15.85 -23.11
CA ILE A 288 -7.46 16.29 -23.14
C ILE A 288 -8.31 15.05 -23.45
N PRO A 289 -9.28 14.65 -22.60
CA PRO A 289 -10.02 13.40 -22.77
C PRO A 289 -10.61 13.18 -24.17
N SER A 290 -11.05 14.25 -24.85
CA SER A 290 -11.63 14.15 -26.20
C SER A 290 -10.62 13.94 -27.32
N THR A 291 -9.33 14.25 -27.10
CA THR A 291 -8.30 14.23 -28.16
C THR A 291 -7.04 13.43 -27.80
N GLY A 292 -6.89 13.00 -26.54
CA GLY A 292 -5.68 12.36 -26.03
C GLY A 292 -4.53 13.33 -25.80
N TRP A 293 -3.30 12.80 -25.80
CA TRP A 293 -2.07 13.56 -25.62
C TRP A 293 -1.79 14.51 -26.79
N THR A 294 -1.39 15.75 -26.47
CA THR A 294 -0.90 16.72 -27.44
C THR A 294 0.56 16.46 -27.80
N LYS A 295 1.16 17.28 -28.67
CA LYS A 295 2.62 17.27 -28.85
C LYS A 295 3.30 18.08 -27.72
N PRO A 296 4.52 17.69 -27.30
CA PRO A 296 5.33 18.49 -26.40
C PRO A 296 5.61 19.89 -26.95
N GLU A 297 5.46 20.90 -26.11
CA GLU A 297 5.74 22.31 -26.41
C GLU A 297 6.76 22.89 -25.41
N THR A 298 7.45 23.96 -25.82
CA THR A 298 8.36 24.70 -24.93
C THR A 298 7.59 25.82 -24.27
N VAL A 299 7.50 25.80 -22.94
CA VAL A 299 6.90 26.87 -22.13
C VAL A 299 7.93 27.97 -21.87
N TYR A 300 9.17 27.59 -21.61
CA TYR A 300 10.27 28.52 -21.34
C TYR A 300 11.59 28.04 -21.96
N ASP A 301 12.28 28.92 -22.71
CA ASP A 301 13.41 28.57 -23.58
C ASP A 301 14.80 28.90 -23.00
N GLY A 302 14.94 29.20 -21.69
CA GLY A 302 16.25 29.09 -21.03
C GLY A 302 16.44 29.84 -19.72
N LYS A 303 17.23 29.20 -18.83
CA LYS A 303 17.73 29.60 -17.49
C LYS A 303 17.03 28.97 -16.27
N ALA A 304 16.08 28.05 -16.46
CA ALA A 304 15.60 27.26 -15.31
C ALA A 304 16.78 26.50 -14.68
N CYS A 305 16.86 26.44 -13.35
CA CYS A 305 17.94 25.68 -12.74
C CYS A 305 17.68 24.17 -12.87
N VAL A 306 18.75 23.40 -13.05
CA VAL A 306 18.68 21.94 -13.27
C VAL A 306 18.19 21.16 -12.03
N PHE A 307 18.17 21.78 -10.85
CA PHE A 307 17.87 21.13 -9.57
C PHE A 307 16.63 21.71 -8.86
N THR A 308 15.68 22.24 -9.62
CA THR A 308 14.52 22.98 -9.06
C THR A 308 13.27 22.15 -9.15
N ASP A 309 12.41 22.26 -8.15
CA ASP A 309 11.08 21.68 -8.18
C ASP A 309 10.17 22.52 -9.10
N ILE A 310 9.48 21.86 -10.03
CA ILE A 310 8.34 22.46 -10.73
C ILE A 310 7.13 22.12 -9.87
N ASP A 311 6.34 23.13 -9.53
CA ASP A 311 5.06 22.91 -8.85
C ASP A 311 3.92 23.24 -9.80
N ALA A 312 2.89 22.39 -9.84
CA ALA A 312 1.78 22.50 -10.79
C ALA A 312 0.42 22.35 -10.10
N THR A 313 -0.56 23.12 -10.55
CA THR A 313 -1.95 22.97 -10.13
C THR A 313 -2.88 23.18 -11.33
N ALA A 314 -3.99 22.43 -11.38
CA ALA A 314 -4.96 22.48 -12.47
C ALA A 314 -6.40 22.45 -11.94
N ARG A 315 -7.25 23.30 -12.52
CA ARG A 315 -8.67 23.38 -12.18
C ARG A 315 -9.46 24.03 -13.31
N ASN A 316 -10.61 23.45 -13.64
CA ASN A 316 -11.60 23.98 -14.58
C ASN A 316 -11.04 24.44 -15.94
N GLY A 317 -10.25 23.57 -16.59
CA GLY A 317 -9.67 23.86 -17.91
C GLY A 317 -8.55 24.91 -17.88
N LYS A 318 -8.00 25.21 -16.70
CA LYS A 318 -6.83 26.08 -16.51
C LYS A 318 -5.79 25.38 -15.65
N ALA A 319 -4.53 25.79 -15.80
CA ALA A 319 -3.45 25.36 -14.92
C ALA A 319 -2.44 26.48 -14.68
N VAL A 320 -1.68 26.35 -13.60
CA VAL A 320 -0.56 27.22 -13.27
C VAL A 320 0.63 26.35 -12.92
N ILE A 321 1.81 26.72 -13.42
CA ILE A 321 3.08 26.12 -13.00
C ILE A 321 4.00 27.21 -12.46
N THR A 322 4.85 26.83 -11.51
CA THR A 322 5.93 27.67 -10.97
C THR A 322 7.25 26.93 -10.95
N TRP A 323 8.36 27.65 -11.17
CA TRP A 323 9.70 27.08 -11.15
C TRP A 323 10.73 28.16 -10.77
N GLN A 324 11.96 27.72 -10.56
CA GLN A 324 13.08 28.61 -10.27
C GLN A 324 13.99 28.81 -11.49
N GLU A 325 14.39 30.04 -11.73
CA GLU A 325 15.40 30.43 -12.71
C GLU A 325 16.71 30.78 -12.01
N CYS A 326 17.83 30.25 -12.49
CA CYS A 326 19.15 30.59 -11.99
C CYS A 326 19.82 31.61 -12.91
N GLN A 327 20.22 32.74 -12.36
CA GLN A 327 21.04 33.70 -13.07
C GLN A 327 22.52 33.33 -12.94
N ASP A 328 23.19 33.29 -14.09
CA ASP A 328 24.64 33.22 -14.17
C ASP A 328 25.22 34.51 -13.59
N THR A 329 25.89 34.41 -12.45
CA THR A 329 26.74 35.49 -11.96
C THR A 329 28.17 34.98 -11.98
N ASP A 330 29.13 35.80 -12.42
CA ASP A 330 30.58 35.48 -12.36
C ASP A 330 31.10 35.23 -10.92
N SER A 331 30.20 35.23 -9.92
CA SER A 331 30.44 34.94 -8.51
C SER A 331 29.83 33.58 -8.12
N ALA A 332 30.43 32.90 -7.13
CA ALA A 332 29.96 31.63 -6.59
C ALA A 332 28.59 31.70 -5.86
N VAL A 333 27.73 32.67 -6.19
CA VAL A 333 26.40 32.91 -5.63
C VAL A 333 25.42 33.03 -6.79
N TYR A 334 24.66 31.97 -7.08
CA TYR A 334 23.58 32.05 -8.06
C TYR A 334 22.43 32.88 -7.49
N GLU A 335 22.01 33.91 -8.21
CA GLU A 335 20.77 34.62 -7.90
C GLU A 335 19.60 33.81 -8.46
N VAL A 336 18.67 33.42 -7.58
CA VAL A 336 17.48 32.66 -7.97
C VAL A 336 16.28 33.61 -8.14
N GLN A 337 15.54 33.41 -9.23
CA GLN A 337 14.28 34.10 -9.49
C GLN A 337 13.16 33.08 -9.59
N ILE A 338 11.95 33.48 -9.23
CA ILE A 338 10.79 32.60 -9.28
C ILE A 338 9.93 33.04 -10.44
N PHE A 339 9.61 32.10 -11.31
CA PHE A 339 8.80 32.31 -12.49
C PHE A 339 7.52 31.49 -12.43
N SER A 340 6.52 31.94 -13.18
CA SER A 340 5.27 31.25 -13.37
C SER A 340 4.76 31.40 -14.80
N ALA A 341 4.05 30.39 -15.26
CA ALA A 341 3.25 30.42 -16.48
C ALA A 341 1.86 29.87 -16.17
N THR A 342 0.85 30.39 -16.88
CA THR A 342 -0.53 29.94 -16.79
C THR A 342 -0.97 29.34 -18.11
N LEU A 343 -1.73 28.26 -18.04
CA LEU A 343 -2.31 27.54 -19.16
C LEU A 343 -3.82 27.71 -19.15
N ASP A 344 -4.39 28.00 -20.31
CA ASP A 344 -5.78 27.69 -20.64
C ASP A 344 -5.76 26.54 -21.64
N PHE A 345 -6.44 25.43 -21.34
CA PHE A 345 -6.37 24.23 -22.19
C PHE A 345 -6.89 24.47 -23.63
N ASN A 346 -7.72 25.50 -23.83
CA ASN A 346 -8.24 25.89 -25.15
C ASN A 346 -7.38 26.96 -25.84
N ALA A 347 -6.69 27.83 -25.08
CA ALA A 347 -5.91 28.94 -25.65
C ALA A 347 -4.39 28.73 -25.65
N GLY A 348 -3.87 27.83 -24.83
CA GLY A 348 -2.44 27.57 -24.66
C GLY A 348 -1.80 28.34 -23.50
N TRP A 349 -0.47 28.30 -23.45
CA TRP A 349 0.34 28.95 -22.43
C TRP A 349 0.41 30.47 -22.62
N ASN A 350 0.40 31.20 -21.51
CA ASN A 350 0.81 32.60 -21.49
C ASN A 350 2.34 32.74 -21.55
N THR A 351 2.81 33.98 -21.62
CA THR A 351 4.24 34.27 -21.47
C THR A 351 4.67 34.10 -20.01
N PRO A 352 5.73 33.32 -19.74
CA PRO A 352 6.34 33.22 -18.41
C PRO A 352 6.62 34.58 -17.78
N THR A 353 6.28 34.74 -16.51
CA THR A 353 6.44 35.98 -15.76
C THR A 353 7.15 35.73 -14.45
N ARG A 354 8.10 36.60 -14.09
CA ARG A 354 8.76 36.59 -12.78
C ARG A 354 7.78 37.06 -11.71
N ILE A 355 7.67 36.32 -10.61
CA ILE A 355 6.69 36.58 -9.55
C ILE A 355 7.29 37.06 -8.22
N ASN A 356 8.62 36.98 -8.07
CA ASN A 356 9.32 37.49 -6.90
C ASN A 356 10.06 38.82 -7.17
N SER A 357 10.40 39.51 -6.09
CA SER A 357 11.23 40.71 -6.00
C SER A 357 12.41 40.45 -5.07
N GLY A 358 13.56 41.06 -5.33
CA GLY A 358 14.77 40.88 -4.53
C GLY A 358 15.58 39.63 -4.91
N GLN A 359 16.65 39.36 -4.16
CA GLN A 359 17.57 38.27 -4.43
C GLN A 359 17.24 37.07 -3.55
N CYS A 360 16.98 35.93 -4.18
CA CYS A 360 17.13 34.64 -3.53
C CYS A 360 18.59 34.22 -3.62
N GLN A 361 19.20 33.84 -2.50
CA GLN A 361 20.49 33.17 -2.54
C GLN A 361 20.26 31.69 -2.81
N PHE A 362 21.02 31.12 -3.74
CA PHE A 362 20.96 29.69 -4.01
C PHE A 362 21.39 28.91 -2.77
N SER A 363 20.42 28.30 -2.09
CA SER A 363 20.59 27.27 -1.07
C SER A 363 19.60 26.14 -1.41
N TRP A 364 19.92 24.91 -1.03
CA TRP A 364 19.18 23.69 -1.42
C TRP A 364 17.71 23.64 -0.96
N VAL A 365 17.23 24.62 -0.18
CA VAL A 365 15.88 24.65 0.42
C VAL A 365 15.18 26.02 0.30
N ASP A 366 15.80 27.00 -0.35
CA ASP A 366 15.26 28.37 -0.44
C ASP A 366 14.60 28.64 -1.79
N CYS A 367 13.56 29.47 -1.75
CA CYS A 367 12.84 29.96 -2.92
C CYS A 367 12.20 28.87 -3.79
N ILE A 368 11.90 27.70 -3.23
CA ILE A 368 11.09 26.67 -3.88
C ILE A 368 9.62 27.14 -3.82
N PRO A 369 9.00 27.47 -4.97
CA PRO A 369 7.62 27.95 -4.97
C PRO A 369 6.63 26.79 -4.87
N LYS A 370 5.55 27.01 -4.11
CA LYS A 370 4.34 26.18 -4.11
C LYS A 370 3.13 27.00 -4.55
N VAL A 371 2.24 26.44 -5.36
CA VAL A 371 1.13 27.16 -5.99
C VAL A 371 -0.20 26.42 -5.86
N ALA A 372 -1.26 27.17 -5.55
CA ALA A 372 -2.63 26.66 -5.53
C ALA A 372 -3.57 27.60 -6.29
N MET A 373 -4.67 27.06 -6.85
CA MET A 373 -5.62 27.82 -7.65
C MET A 373 -7.09 27.57 -7.31
N ASP A 374 -7.92 28.60 -7.51
CA ASP A 374 -9.38 28.52 -7.39
C ASP A 374 -10.06 28.06 -8.70
N ASN A 375 -11.38 27.88 -8.67
CA ASN A 375 -12.12 27.38 -9.84
C ASN A 375 -12.31 28.42 -10.96
N THR A 376 -11.97 29.68 -10.71
CA THR A 376 -11.98 30.76 -11.71
C THR A 376 -10.64 30.89 -12.43
N GLY A 377 -9.57 30.33 -11.83
CA GLY A 377 -8.20 30.38 -12.30
C GLY A 377 -7.35 31.45 -11.63
N ASN A 378 -7.83 32.08 -10.55
CA ASN A 378 -6.94 32.88 -9.71
C ASN A 378 -6.02 31.93 -8.96
N ALA A 379 -4.79 32.36 -8.69
CA ALA A 379 -3.80 31.51 -8.04
C ALA A 379 -3.02 32.28 -6.98
N LEU A 380 -2.39 31.52 -6.10
CA LEU A 380 -1.56 32.03 -5.03
C LEU A 380 -0.30 31.17 -4.98
N ALA A 381 0.86 31.82 -5.09
CA ALA A 381 2.16 31.17 -4.93
C ALA A 381 2.81 31.60 -3.61
N VAL A 382 3.42 30.67 -2.89
CA VAL A 382 4.19 30.89 -1.67
C VAL A 382 5.62 30.38 -1.82
N TRP A 383 6.57 31.00 -1.12
CA TRP A 383 7.96 30.55 -1.06
C TRP A 383 8.67 31.13 0.16
N SER A 384 9.79 30.52 0.56
CA SER A 384 10.69 31.08 1.56
C SER A 384 11.79 31.90 0.87
N ALA A 385 12.15 33.05 1.42
CA ALA A 385 13.32 33.79 0.96
C ALA A 385 13.92 34.62 2.10
N TRP A 386 15.16 35.06 1.93
CA TRP A 386 15.78 36.01 2.84
C TRP A 386 15.16 37.40 2.68
N ASP A 387 14.63 37.97 3.76
CA ASP A 387 14.13 39.34 3.80
C ASP A 387 15.26 40.27 4.25
N ASN A 388 15.81 41.04 3.30
CA ASN A 388 16.86 42.01 3.56
C ASN A 388 16.42 43.16 4.49
N VAL A 389 15.12 43.41 4.62
CA VAL A 389 14.60 44.49 5.49
C VAL A 389 14.62 44.04 6.95
N SER A 390 14.14 42.83 7.25
CA SER A 390 14.18 42.29 8.61
C SER A 390 15.47 41.53 8.95
N ASN A 391 16.32 41.26 7.95
CA ASN A 391 17.50 40.41 8.05
C ASN A 391 17.19 39.03 8.63
N THR A 392 16.09 38.43 8.18
CA THR A 392 15.64 37.10 8.58
C THR A 392 15.06 36.37 7.39
N GLN A 393 14.98 35.05 7.47
CA GLN A 393 14.17 34.27 6.54
C GLN A 393 12.68 34.57 6.76
N ALA A 394 11.92 34.63 5.66
CA ALA A 394 10.50 34.97 5.65
C ALA A 394 9.73 34.10 4.65
N VAL A 395 8.43 33.93 4.90
CA VAL A 395 7.48 33.41 3.91
C VAL A 395 6.97 34.60 3.11
N PHE A 396 7.05 34.47 1.80
CA PHE A 396 6.51 35.41 0.84
C PHE A 396 5.40 34.76 0.02
N TYR A 397 4.52 35.60 -0.51
CA TYR A 397 3.49 35.18 -1.44
C TYR A 397 3.28 36.22 -2.53
N ASN A 398 2.69 35.78 -3.63
CA ASN A 398 2.11 36.63 -4.66
C ASN A 398 0.76 36.06 -5.11
N LEU A 399 -0.11 36.92 -5.63
CA LEU A 399 -1.45 36.58 -6.07
C LEU A 399 -1.55 36.79 -7.58
N TYR A 400 -2.11 35.82 -8.27
CA TYR A 400 -2.49 35.88 -9.67
C TYR A 400 -3.99 36.13 -9.78
N ASP A 401 -4.36 37.23 -10.44
CA ASP A 401 -5.73 37.51 -10.84
C ASP A 401 -5.87 37.28 -12.34
N THR A 402 -6.92 36.56 -12.74
CA THR A 402 -7.12 36.20 -14.15
C THR A 402 -7.28 37.39 -15.10
N ASN A 403 -7.65 38.58 -14.60
CA ASN A 403 -7.79 39.79 -15.40
C ASN A 403 -6.53 40.67 -15.38
N ASN A 404 -5.77 40.64 -14.28
CA ASN A 404 -4.67 41.56 -14.02
C ASN A 404 -3.28 40.90 -14.03
N GLY A 405 -3.21 39.57 -14.05
CA GLY A 405 -1.97 38.80 -13.94
C GLY A 405 -1.43 38.74 -12.51
N TRP A 406 -0.14 38.45 -12.39
CA TRP A 406 0.56 38.44 -11.09
C TRP A 406 0.70 39.84 -10.51
N GLY A 407 0.41 39.97 -9.22
CA GLY A 407 0.63 41.18 -8.45
C GLY A 407 2.09 41.37 -8.02
N THR A 408 2.27 42.03 -6.88
CA THR A 408 3.58 42.21 -6.25
C THR A 408 3.75 41.27 -5.07
N GLN A 409 4.97 40.76 -4.87
CA GLN A 409 5.37 39.99 -3.69
C GLN A 409 5.00 40.71 -2.39
N LYS A 410 4.47 39.96 -1.44
CA LYS A 410 4.15 40.39 -0.08
C LYS A 410 4.69 39.39 0.91
N ARG A 411 5.10 39.86 2.08
CA ARG A 411 5.50 39.00 3.21
C ARG A 411 4.24 38.49 3.91
N LEU A 412 4.22 37.21 4.25
CA LEU A 412 3.11 36.54 4.93
C LEU A 412 3.32 36.55 6.45
N ASN A 413 4.53 36.19 6.91
CA ASN A 413 4.80 36.00 8.33
C ASN A 413 5.24 37.28 9.04
N SER A 414 4.98 37.36 10.35
CA SER A 414 5.39 38.52 11.18
C SER A 414 6.54 38.20 12.15
N GLY A 415 6.73 36.94 12.51
CA GLY A 415 7.74 36.49 13.46
C GLY A 415 9.19 36.52 12.97
N ALA A 416 10.13 36.49 13.93
CA ALA A 416 11.55 36.28 13.70
C ALA A 416 11.91 34.79 13.89
N GLY A 417 12.78 34.26 13.03
CA GLY A 417 13.21 32.85 13.05
C GLY A 417 13.52 32.35 11.65
N ASN A 418 14.31 31.28 11.53
CA ASN A 418 14.54 30.63 10.24
C ASN A 418 13.29 29.88 9.81
N ILE A 419 12.97 29.93 8.51
CA ILE A 419 11.73 29.40 7.94
C ILE A 419 12.03 28.47 6.79
N TYR A 420 11.38 27.31 6.78
CA TYR A 420 11.60 26.25 5.79
C TYR A 420 10.29 25.65 5.33
N ASN A 421 10.32 25.02 4.15
CA ASN A 421 9.24 24.16 3.64
C ASN A 421 7.85 24.80 3.67
N PRO A 422 7.64 26.01 3.10
CA PRO A 422 6.30 26.55 2.96
C PRO A 422 5.51 25.74 1.93
N ASP A 423 4.22 25.58 2.19
CA ASP A 423 3.28 24.86 1.33
C ASP A 423 1.92 25.58 1.36
N VAL A 424 1.13 25.47 0.30
CA VAL A 424 -0.15 26.18 0.19
C VAL A 424 -1.20 25.40 -0.59
N VAL A 425 -2.44 25.48 -0.10
CA VAL A 425 -3.61 24.84 -0.72
C VAL A 425 -4.76 25.81 -0.82
N MET A 426 -5.65 25.61 -1.80
CA MET A 426 -6.77 26.50 -2.08
C MET A 426 -8.04 25.75 -2.51
N ASP A 427 -9.17 26.11 -1.89
CA ASP A 427 -10.49 25.59 -2.23
C ASP A 427 -11.04 26.21 -3.53
N LYS A 428 -12.18 25.70 -4.01
CA LYS A 428 -12.77 26.17 -5.29
C LYS A 428 -13.20 27.64 -5.27
N SER A 429 -13.35 28.23 -4.08
CA SER A 429 -13.85 29.60 -3.85
C SER A 429 -12.71 30.61 -3.64
N GLY A 430 -11.46 30.15 -3.56
CA GLY A 430 -10.29 30.99 -3.31
C GLY A 430 -9.91 31.14 -1.83
N ASN A 431 -10.50 30.36 -0.92
CA ASN A 431 -10.01 30.27 0.45
C ASN A 431 -8.76 29.39 0.47
N ALA A 432 -7.70 29.84 1.15
CA ALA A 432 -6.43 29.13 1.17
C ALA A 432 -5.85 28.95 2.57
N ILE A 433 -5.01 27.93 2.73
CA ILE A 433 -4.19 27.71 3.93
C ILE A 433 -2.75 27.61 3.48
N ALA A 434 -1.89 28.46 4.04
CA ALA A 434 -0.44 28.31 3.93
C ALA A 434 0.10 27.73 5.24
N VAL A 435 1.03 26.77 5.13
CA VAL A 435 1.75 26.16 6.26
C VAL A 435 3.24 26.31 6.04
N TRP A 436 4.03 26.40 7.12
CA TRP A 436 5.49 26.45 7.03
C TRP A 436 6.13 25.99 8.34
N GLN A 437 7.39 25.60 8.26
CA GLN A 437 8.23 25.32 9.42
C GLN A 437 8.94 26.61 9.86
N GLN A 438 8.90 26.95 11.14
CA GLN A 438 9.55 28.14 11.69
C GLN A 438 10.21 27.87 13.05
N TYR A 439 11.43 28.37 13.21
CA TYR A 439 12.11 28.37 14.51
C TYR A 439 11.45 29.37 15.47
N ASN A 440 10.92 28.89 16.59
CA ASN A 440 10.22 29.72 17.56
C ASN A 440 11.14 30.35 18.64
N GLY A 441 12.45 30.21 18.50
CA GLY A 441 13.43 30.58 19.53
C GLY A 441 13.95 29.41 20.36
N LYS A 442 13.30 28.25 20.30
CA LYS A 442 13.68 27.02 21.02
C LYS A 442 13.79 25.80 20.11
N THR A 443 12.76 25.55 19.30
CA THR A 443 12.68 24.40 18.39
C THR A 443 12.02 24.80 17.06
N GLN A 444 12.05 23.88 16.10
CA GLN A 444 11.29 24.00 14.85
C GLN A 444 9.83 23.62 15.09
N GLN A 445 8.91 24.49 14.69
CA GLN A 445 7.47 24.34 14.85
C GLN A 445 6.77 24.52 13.51
N ILE A 446 5.56 23.99 13.38
CA ILE A 446 4.71 24.27 12.22
C ILE A 446 3.80 25.44 12.54
N TYR A 447 3.79 26.42 11.65
CA TYR A 447 2.87 27.56 11.66
C TYR A 447 1.96 27.48 10.45
N TYR A 448 0.80 28.13 10.56
CA TYR A 448 -0.14 28.28 9.47
C TYR A 448 -0.82 29.65 9.49
N ALA A 449 -1.29 30.08 8.32
CA ALA A 449 -2.18 31.21 8.16
C ALA A 449 -3.31 30.84 7.19
N LYS A 450 -4.47 31.49 7.35
CA LYS A 450 -5.64 31.27 6.50
C LYS A 450 -5.92 32.52 5.69
N TYR A 451 -6.23 32.35 4.41
CA TYR A 451 -6.58 33.43 3.50
C TYR A 451 -8.05 33.30 3.10
N ASN A 452 -8.88 34.20 3.58
CA ASN A 452 -10.32 34.23 3.28
C ASN A 452 -10.71 35.67 2.93
N GLU A 453 -11.65 35.86 2.01
CA GLU A 453 -12.19 37.19 1.64
C GLU A 453 -11.11 38.22 1.24
N GLY A 454 -10.01 37.75 0.63
CA GLY A 454 -8.93 38.63 0.15
C GLY A 454 -7.89 39.03 1.21
N ILE A 455 -7.98 38.50 2.43
CA ILE A 455 -7.09 38.87 3.54
C ILE A 455 -6.52 37.64 4.25
N TRP A 456 -5.25 37.73 4.65
CA TRP A 456 -4.63 36.76 5.55
C TRP A 456 -5.07 37.03 7.00
N GLN A 457 -5.51 35.98 7.68
CA GLN A 457 -5.66 35.95 9.13
C GLN A 457 -4.28 35.90 9.80
N ALA A 458 -4.23 36.23 11.09
CA ALA A 458 -2.99 36.16 11.86
C ALA A 458 -2.40 34.74 11.83
N GLU A 459 -1.08 34.65 11.69
CA GLU A 459 -0.36 33.39 11.78
C GLU A 459 -0.51 32.75 13.17
N LEU A 460 -0.62 31.42 13.20
CA LEU A 460 -0.76 30.64 14.43
C LEU A 460 0.19 29.44 14.38
N ALA A 461 0.81 29.12 15.52
CA ALA A 461 1.49 27.83 15.68
C ALA A 461 0.44 26.71 15.69
N LEU A 462 0.75 25.59 15.04
CA LEU A 462 -0.13 24.41 14.99
C LEU A 462 -0.28 23.77 16.38
N SER A 463 0.79 23.79 17.19
CA SER A 463 0.79 23.28 18.56
C SER A 463 0.99 24.41 19.57
N SER A 464 0.35 24.28 20.74
CA SER A 464 0.64 25.13 21.90
C SER A 464 1.91 24.72 22.65
N ASP A 465 2.43 23.51 22.40
CA ASP A 465 3.67 23.05 23.01
C ASP A 465 4.89 23.50 22.18
N ALA A 466 5.49 24.60 22.66
CA ALA A 466 6.65 25.23 22.05
C ALA A 466 7.95 24.40 22.12
N ASN A 467 7.94 23.20 22.72
CA ASN A 467 9.10 22.33 22.85
C ASN A 467 9.14 21.19 21.81
N LEU A 468 8.05 20.97 21.08
CA LEU A 468 8.02 19.94 20.04
C LEU A 468 9.01 20.31 18.92
N ILE A 469 9.54 19.30 18.24
CA ILE A 469 10.27 19.51 16.98
C ILE A 469 9.40 18.93 15.88
N MET A 470 8.83 19.81 15.06
CA MET A 470 7.89 19.51 13.98
C MET A 470 8.49 19.96 12.65
N LEU A 471 8.61 19.04 11.69
CA LEU A 471 9.40 19.21 10.47
C LEU A 471 8.62 18.79 9.23
N TYR A 472 8.97 19.39 8.09
CA TYR A 472 8.51 19.00 6.75
C TYR A 472 6.98 18.91 6.61
N PRO A 473 6.21 20.01 6.85
CA PRO A 473 4.78 19.99 6.63
C PRO A 473 4.44 19.66 5.16
N ARG A 474 3.36 18.89 4.96
CA ARG A 474 2.72 18.63 3.67
C ARG A 474 1.21 18.76 3.83
N ILE A 475 0.58 19.58 3.00
CA ILE A 475 -0.85 19.86 3.10
C ILE A 475 -1.55 19.61 1.77
N GLU A 476 -2.73 18.99 1.83
CA GLU A 476 -3.63 18.83 0.68
C GLU A 476 -5.04 19.26 1.05
N MET A 477 -5.80 19.80 0.09
CA MET A 477 -7.14 20.32 0.32
C MET A 477 -8.10 19.91 -0.79
N ASN A 478 -9.28 19.47 -0.38
CA ASN A 478 -10.34 19.19 -1.33
C ASN A 478 -11.10 20.45 -1.75
N GLU A 479 -11.95 20.32 -2.77
CA GLU A 479 -12.72 21.46 -3.33
C GLU A 479 -13.67 22.15 -2.32
N ASN A 480 -13.97 21.50 -1.19
CA ASN A 480 -14.86 22.01 -0.15
C ASN A 480 -14.08 22.71 0.99
N GLY A 481 -12.76 22.83 0.89
CA GLY A 481 -11.92 23.50 1.89
C GLY A 481 -11.55 22.62 3.09
N GLN A 482 -11.88 21.32 3.06
CA GLN A 482 -11.36 20.36 4.03
C GLN A 482 -9.92 20.03 3.64
N ALA A 483 -9.01 19.99 4.61
CA ALA A 483 -7.61 19.72 4.35
C ALA A 483 -7.04 18.64 5.27
N ILE A 484 -5.98 17.98 4.81
CA ILE A 484 -5.14 17.09 5.61
C ILE A 484 -3.74 17.68 5.66
N LEU A 485 -3.15 17.73 6.85
CA LEU A 485 -1.76 18.12 7.07
C LEU A 485 -1.03 16.95 7.72
N ALA A 486 0.14 16.58 7.20
CA ALA A 486 1.05 15.63 7.83
C ALA A 486 2.44 16.21 8.00
N TRP A 487 3.14 15.76 9.05
CA TRP A 487 4.49 16.20 9.39
C TRP A 487 5.27 15.15 10.15
N ILE A 488 6.58 15.33 10.19
CA ILE A 488 7.50 14.55 11.02
C ILE A 488 7.64 15.24 12.37
N GLN A 489 7.49 14.50 13.47
CA GLN A 489 7.70 14.99 14.82
C GLN A 489 8.55 14.04 15.65
N THR A 490 9.53 14.59 16.40
CA THR A 490 10.30 13.76 17.34
C THR A 490 9.66 13.67 18.72
N ASN A 491 9.77 12.50 19.33
CA ASN A 491 9.46 12.27 20.75
C ASN A 491 10.74 12.16 21.61
N GLY A 492 11.91 12.52 21.06
CA GLY A 492 13.21 12.41 21.72
C GLY A 492 13.93 11.07 21.49
N LEU A 493 13.21 10.04 21.04
CA LEU A 493 13.78 8.72 20.72
C LEU A 493 13.79 8.44 19.21
N ARG A 494 12.78 8.91 18.49
CA ARG A 494 12.61 8.70 17.04
C ARG A 494 11.84 9.83 16.36
N TYR A 495 11.83 9.82 15.03
CA TYR A 495 10.98 10.67 14.19
C TYR A 495 9.72 9.91 13.83
N ASN A 496 8.54 10.50 14.08
CA ASN A 496 7.26 9.87 13.82
C ASN A 496 6.40 10.70 12.86
N ILE A 497 5.55 10.04 12.07
CA ILE A 497 4.50 10.72 11.30
C ILE A 497 3.31 11.10 12.18
N TYR A 498 2.95 12.37 12.12
CA TYR A 498 1.74 12.94 12.72
C TYR A 498 0.86 13.55 11.63
N SER A 499 -0.46 13.55 11.88
CA SER A 499 -1.43 14.23 11.01
C SER A 499 -2.52 14.94 11.79
N SER A 500 -3.05 16.01 11.19
CA SER A 500 -4.24 16.74 11.65
C SER A 500 -5.12 17.07 10.44
N LEU A 501 -6.43 16.98 10.65
CA LEU A 501 -7.45 17.27 9.64
C LEU A 501 -8.04 18.65 9.91
N PHE A 502 -8.20 19.45 8.86
CA PHE A 502 -8.86 20.75 8.92
C PHE A 502 -10.28 20.64 8.35
N ASN A 503 -11.24 21.14 9.12
CA ASN A 503 -12.60 21.39 8.64
C ASN A 503 -12.88 22.91 8.73
N PRO A 504 -13.41 23.56 7.66
CA PRO A 504 -13.69 25.00 7.67
C PRO A 504 -14.54 25.48 8.85
N GLU A 505 -15.46 24.64 9.33
CA GLU A 505 -16.40 24.99 10.40
C GLU A 505 -15.80 24.79 11.80
N SER A 506 -14.98 23.75 12.01
CA SER A 506 -14.47 23.38 13.33
C SER A 506 -12.97 23.61 13.53
N GLY A 507 -12.22 23.94 12.47
CA GLY A 507 -10.77 24.10 12.50
C GLY A 507 -10.01 22.77 12.47
N TRP A 508 -8.77 22.81 12.97
CA TRP A 508 -7.88 21.66 13.05
C TRP A 508 -8.32 20.64 14.11
N SER A 509 -8.26 19.35 13.77
CA SER A 509 -8.42 18.26 14.71
C SER A 509 -7.20 18.16 15.64
N ILE A 510 -7.36 17.45 16.75
CA ILE A 510 -6.22 17.07 17.58
C ILE A 510 -5.22 16.26 16.72
N PRO A 511 -3.91 16.58 16.75
CA PRO A 511 -2.89 15.79 16.08
C PRO A 511 -2.91 14.32 16.49
N VAL A 512 -2.81 13.42 15.51
CA VAL A 512 -2.75 11.97 15.71
C VAL A 512 -1.40 11.46 15.21
N GLN A 513 -0.69 10.69 16.04
CA GLN A 513 0.48 9.93 15.59
C GLN A 513 0.00 8.74 14.75
N LEU A 514 0.52 8.59 13.53
CA LEU A 514 0.04 7.56 12.60
C LEU A 514 0.78 6.23 12.75
N GLU A 515 2.06 6.27 13.10
CA GLU A 515 2.91 5.08 13.24
C GLU A 515 2.51 4.12 14.36
N ALA A 516 2.83 2.84 14.19
CA ALA A 516 2.67 1.82 15.23
C ALA A 516 3.69 2.06 16.36
N THR A 517 3.22 1.98 17.60
CA THR A 517 4.00 2.31 18.80
C THR A 517 4.91 1.17 19.27
N GLN A 518 4.89 0.00 18.64
CA GLN A 518 5.36 -1.24 19.25
C GLN A 518 6.87 -1.50 19.08
N PHE A 519 7.54 -0.95 18.05
CA PHE A 519 8.97 -1.21 17.81
C PHE A 519 9.86 -0.25 18.63
N ASN A 520 10.33 -0.72 19.79
CA ASN A 520 11.00 0.08 20.82
C ASN A 520 12.51 0.31 20.60
N ARG A 521 13.04 0.25 19.37
CA ARG A 521 14.41 0.74 19.04
C ARG A 521 14.53 1.30 17.60
N ALA A 522 14.99 2.55 17.51
CA ALA A 522 15.58 3.26 16.35
C ALA A 522 14.95 3.05 14.94
N THR A 523 13.62 3.15 14.82
CA THR A 523 12.91 3.24 13.54
C THR A 523 12.33 4.65 13.39
N GLY A 524 12.77 5.42 12.39
CA GLY A 524 12.31 6.79 12.18
C GLY A 524 11.72 6.94 10.79
N ALA A 525 10.56 7.61 10.68
CA ALA A 525 10.07 8.03 9.38
C ALA A 525 10.95 9.15 8.80
N ILE A 526 11.19 9.07 7.50
CA ILE A 526 12.13 9.95 6.79
C ILE A 526 11.46 10.81 5.71
N SER A 527 10.29 10.39 5.21
CA SER A 527 9.52 11.13 4.21
C SER A 527 8.04 10.72 4.26
N HIS A 528 7.15 11.62 3.83
CA HIS A 528 5.71 11.38 3.78
C HIS A 528 5.02 12.20 2.69
N SER A 529 3.85 11.72 2.28
CA SER A 529 2.93 12.44 1.40
C SER A 529 1.48 12.19 1.80
N VAL A 530 0.57 13.03 1.34
CA VAL A 530 -0.84 13.02 1.72
C VAL A 530 -1.73 13.21 0.50
N SER A 531 -2.97 12.73 0.57
CA SER A 531 -4.01 13.04 -0.42
C SER A 531 -5.39 13.01 0.24
N ILE A 532 -6.33 13.80 -0.28
CA ILE A 532 -7.71 13.90 0.20
C ILE A 532 -8.69 14.00 -0.98
N ASN A 533 -9.79 13.24 -0.92
CA ASN A 533 -10.83 13.30 -1.95
C ASN A 533 -11.93 14.33 -1.62
N ALA A 534 -12.87 14.53 -2.55
CA ALA A 534 -13.96 15.48 -2.40
C ALA A 534 -14.92 15.13 -1.24
N LYS A 535 -14.93 13.87 -0.78
CA LYS A 535 -15.72 13.40 0.37
C LYS A 535 -15.01 13.66 1.71
N GLY A 536 -13.76 14.10 1.70
CA GLY A 536 -12.94 14.33 2.89
C GLY A 536 -12.27 13.06 3.44
N ASN A 537 -12.30 11.95 2.70
CA ASN A 537 -11.50 10.77 3.00
C ASN A 537 -10.07 11.02 2.53
N ALA A 538 -9.10 10.54 3.28
CA ALA A 538 -7.70 10.86 3.07
C ALA A 538 -6.80 9.64 3.22
N ILE A 539 -5.60 9.76 2.68
CA ILE A 539 -4.53 8.77 2.79
C ILE A 539 -3.23 9.49 3.12
N VAL A 540 -2.44 8.87 3.99
CA VAL A 540 -1.05 9.26 4.27
C VAL A 540 -0.15 8.09 3.95
N THR A 541 0.92 8.34 3.23
CA THR A 541 1.99 7.37 2.95
C THR A 541 3.31 7.88 3.48
N TRP A 542 4.19 6.97 3.91
CA TRP A 542 5.52 7.32 4.41
C TRP A 542 6.53 6.21 4.22
N VAL A 543 7.81 6.58 4.30
CA VAL A 543 8.93 5.65 4.36
C VAL A 543 9.47 5.62 5.77
N GLN A 544 9.69 4.41 6.30
CA GLN A 544 10.19 4.19 7.65
C GLN A 544 11.29 3.13 7.66
N TRP A 545 12.36 3.38 8.41
CA TRP A 545 13.42 2.40 8.64
C TRP A 545 12.93 1.29 9.57
N ASP A 546 13.08 0.03 9.18
CA ASP A 546 12.90 -1.13 10.06
C ASP A 546 14.27 -1.68 10.50
N TYR A 547 14.52 -1.62 11.80
CA TYR A 547 15.77 -2.07 12.42
C TYR A 547 15.92 -3.60 12.42
N HIS A 548 14.82 -4.37 12.49
CA HIS A 548 14.91 -5.85 12.56
C HIS A 548 15.44 -6.45 11.26
N PHE A 549 15.09 -5.82 10.14
CA PHE A 549 15.48 -6.27 8.81
C PHE A 549 16.53 -5.37 8.14
N ASN A 550 16.96 -4.29 8.82
CA ASN A 550 17.96 -3.33 8.34
C ASN A 550 17.60 -2.78 6.94
N ARG A 551 16.35 -2.33 6.77
CA ARG A 551 15.81 -1.87 5.49
C ARG A 551 14.80 -0.73 5.65
N PHE A 552 14.39 -0.09 4.56
CA PHE A 552 13.25 0.82 4.53
C PHE A 552 11.99 0.09 4.05
N ASP A 553 10.87 0.37 4.72
CA ASP A 553 9.54 -0.10 4.35
C ASP A 553 8.65 1.09 3.97
N VAL A 554 7.75 0.84 3.02
CA VAL A 554 6.75 1.82 2.59
C VAL A 554 5.43 1.51 3.29
N TRP A 555 4.85 2.53 3.92
CA TRP A 555 3.65 2.40 4.72
C TRP A 555 2.53 3.33 4.24
N SER A 556 1.30 2.97 4.58
CA SER A 556 0.12 3.80 4.40
C SER A 556 -0.83 3.71 5.59
N LYS A 557 -1.66 4.75 5.73
CA LYS A 557 -2.81 4.78 6.62
C LYS A 557 -3.93 5.60 6.02
N ASN A 558 -5.12 5.00 5.95
CA ASN A 558 -6.31 5.67 5.44
C ASN A 558 -7.12 6.31 6.57
N TYR A 559 -7.73 7.43 6.27
CA TYR A 559 -8.76 8.10 7.07
C TYR A 559 -10.07 8.12 6.28
N PHE A 560 -11.13 7.60 6.87
CA PHE A 560 -12.48 7.75 6.32
C PHE A 560 -13.33 8.57 7.28
N THR A 561 -14.10 9.51 6.72
CA THR A 561 -15.04 10.34 7.51
C THR A 561 -16.07 9.53 8.29
N THR A 562 -16.34 8.30 7.87
CA THR A 562 -17.30 7.37 8.49
C THR A 562 -16.72 6.54 9.63
N THR A 563 -15.44 6.18 9.57
CA THR A 563 -14.81 5.22 10.51
C THR A 563 -13.59 5.77 11.23
N GLY A 564 -13.07 6.93 10.82
CA GLY A 564 -11.85 7.52 11.34
C GLY A 564 -10.60 6.94 10.69
N TRP A 565 -9.48 6.98 11.43
CA TRP A 565 -8.21 6.38 11.01
C TRP A 565 -8.30 4.86 11.08
N GLY A 566 -7.93 4.18 9.98
CA GLY A 566 -7.80 2.73 9.92
C GLY A 566 -6.50 2.21 10.54
N SER A 567 -6.19 0.93 10.31
CA SER A 567 -4.90 0.33 10.66
C SER A 567 -3.80 0.75 9.68
N ASN A 568 -2.54 0.63 10.13
CA ASN A 568 -1.39 0.83 9.26
C ASN A 568 -1.28 -0.34 8.29
N LYS A 569 -0.89 -0.06 7.04
CA LYS A 569 -0.67 -1.10 6.02
C LYS A 569 0.69 -0.89 5.38
N ILE A 570 1.49 -1.96 5.32
CA ILE A 570 2.74 -2.00 4.57
C ILE A 570 2.40 -2.15 3.08
N LEU A 571 2.95 -1.27 2.24
CA LEU A 571 2.81 -1.31 0.78
C LEU A 571 4.00 -2.04 0.12
N GLU A 572 5.20 -1.94 0.70
CA GLU A 572 6.38 -2.70 0.28
C GLU A 572 7.24 -3.10 1.48
N SER A 573 7.71 -4.35 1.47
CA SER A 573 8.67 -4.91 2.44
C SER A 573 9.75 -5.77 1.77
N SER A 574 10.23 -5.39 0.58
CA SER A 574 11.08 -6.25 -0.24
C SER A 574 12.41 -6.59 0.46
N LEU A 575 12.85 -7.85 0.34
CA LEU A 575 14.07 -8.39 0.98
C LEU A 575 15.38 -7.78 0.43
N ASN A 576 15.29 -6.89 -0.56
CA ASN A 576 16.43 -6.30 -1.27
C ASN A 576 16.64 -4.82 -0.98
N SER A 577 15.83 -4.16 -0.14
CA SER A 577 15.93 -2.72 0.19
C SER A 577 17.11 -2.36 1.10
N ALA A 578 18.24 -3.04 0.91
CA ALA A 578 19.50 -2.76 1.59
C ALA A 578 20.70 -2.95 0.65
N HIS A 579 20.73 -2.22 -0.47
CA HIS A 579 22.02 -1.86 -1.07
C HIS A 579 21.96 -0.40 -1.55
N PHE A 580 22.50 0.48 -0.70
CA PHE A 580 22.99 1.78 -1.14
C PHE A 580 23.81 1.58 -2.42
N VAL A 581 23.29 2.04 -3.56
CA VAL A 581 24.10 2.15 -4.76
C VAL A 581 25.01 3.36 -4.55
N GLU A 582 26.18 3.14 -3.92
CA GLU A 582 27.22 4.16 -3.71
C GLU A 582 27.71 4.82 -5.01
N SER A 583 27.29 4.32 -6.18
CA SER A 583 27.69 4.79 -7.50
C SER A 583 26.67 5.67 -8.24
N ALA A 584 25.48 5.93 -7.69
CA ALA A 584 24.57 6.90 -8.30
C ALA A 584 25.02 8.34 -7.95
N PRO A 585 25.30 9.22 -8.94
CA PRO A 585 25.75 10.60 -8.67
C PRO A 585 24.69 11.50 -7.99
N PHE A 586 23.53 10.94 -7.62
CA PHE A 586 22.40 11.66 -7.04
C PHE A 586 22.00 11.04 -5.70
N TYR A 587 22.50 11.61 -4.60
CA TYR A 587 22.11 11.30 -3.23
C TYR A 587 20.62 11.65 -2.91
N CYS A 588 19.84 12.17 -3.87
CA CYS A 588 18.48 12.66 -3.66
C CYS A 588 17.37 11.62 -3.91
N CYS A 589 17.66 10.48 -4.54
CA CYS A 589 16.62 9.54 -5.01
C CYS A 589 16.06 8.61 -3.91
N VAL A 590 16.79 8.40 -2.81
CA VAL A 590 16.45 7.42 -1.75
C VAL A 590 15.45 7.97 -0.71
N PHE A 591 15.08 9.26 -0.79
CA PHE A 591 14.22 9.93 0.20
C PHE A 591 12.88 10.42 -0.37
N MET A 592 12.53 10.07 -1.60
CA MET A 592 11.28 10.50 -2.23
C MET A 592 10.09 9.82 -1.54
N PRO A 593 9.09 10.58 -1.06
CA PRO A 593 7.94 9.98 -0.44
C PRO A 593 7.10 9.23 -1.48
N PRO A 594 6.54 8.05 -1.15
CA PRO A 594 5.50 7.41 -1.94
C PRO A 594 4.39 8.42 -2.17
N LYS A 595 3.98 8.63 -3.43
CA LYS A 595 2.95 9.61 -3.77
C LYS A 595 1.58 8.93 -3.84
N PRO A 596 0.63 9.28 -2.95
CA PRO A 596 -0.69 8.69 -2.96
C PRO A 596 -1.70 9.60 -3.64
N VAL A 597 -2.74 9.00 -4.21
CA VAL A 597 -4.01 9.65 -4.55
C VAL A 597 -5.16 8.80 -4.04
N ILE A 598 -6.28 9.44 -3.72
CA ILE A 598 -7.51 8.75 -3.34
C ILE A 598 -8.69 9.26 -4.17
N SER A 599 -9.38 8.35 -4.85
CA SER A 599 -10.55 8.65 -5.67
C SER A 599 -11.78 8.94 -4.81
N ASN A 600 -12.81 9.52 -5.42
CA ASN A 600 -14.09 9.71 -4.75
C ASN A 600 -14.78 8.38 -4.39
N ASP A 601 -14.42 7.28 -5.04
CA ASP A 601 -14.92 5.93 -4.72
C ASP A 601 -14.02 5.19 -3.73
N ASN A 602 -13.14 5.93 -3.03
CA ASN A 602 -12.18 5.40 -2.04
C ASN A 602 -11.14 4.44 -2.61
N VAL A 603 -10.90 4.54 -3.91
CA VAL A 603 -9.76 3.87 -4.55
C VAL A 603 -8.50 4.68 -4.25
N SER A 604 -7.66 4.18 -3.37
CA SER A 604 -6.33 4.67 -3.11
C SER A 604 -5.33 4.04 -4.07
N VAL A 605 -4.46 4.86 -4.63
CA VAL A 605 -3.32 4.45 -5.45
C VAL A 605 -2.06 5.11 -4.91
N ALA A 606 -0.97 4.36 -4.81
CA ALA A 606 0.33 4.88 -4.40
C ALA A 606 1.39 4.50 -5.44
N LEU A 607 2.27 5.44 -5.77
CA LEU A 607 3.47 5.22 -6.59
C LEU A 607 4.73 5.44 -5.76
N TRP A 608 5.72 4.57 -5.91
CA TRP A 608 7.03 4.75 -5.31
C TRP A 608 8.12 4.03 -6.09
N LEU A 609 9.38 4.34 -5.80
CA LEU A 609 10.52 3.75 -6.49
C LEU A 609 10.77 2.32 -6.01
N GLN A 610 11.10 1.43 -6.95
CA GLN A 610 11.52 0.07 -6.62
C GLN A 610 12.99 0.07 -6.18
N GLU A 611 13.22 -0.42 -4.95
CA GLU A 611 14.51 -0.29 -4.26
C GLU A 611 15.46 -1.49 -4.47
N ASP A 612 15.11 -2.46 -5.31
CA ASP A 612 15.92 -3.66 -5.57
C ASP A 612 17.02 -3.48 -6.65
N GLY A 613 17.22 -2.25 -7.11
CA GLY A 613 18.19 -1.91 -8.16
C GLY A 613 17.75 -2.23 -9.60
N SER A 614 16.55 -2.80 -9.79
CA SER A 614 15.92 -2.90 -11.13
C SER A 614 15.38 -1.56 -11.61
N GLY A 615 15.06 -0.66 -10.67
CA GLY A 615 14.62 0.70 -10.93
C GLY A 615 13.26 0.78 -11.63
N GLY A 616 12.33 -0.12 -11.32
CA GLY A 616 10.92 0.07 -11.67
C GLY A 616 10.23 1.11 -10.78
N ILE A 617 8.99 1.46 -11.12
CA ILE A 617 8.07 2.15 -10.22
C ILE A 617 7.05 1.15 -9.73
N ASN A 618 7.05 0.96 -8.43
CA ASN A 618 6.04 0.20 -7.75
C ASN A 618 4.74 0.99 -7.73
N LEU A 619 3.68 0.26 -7.92
CA LEU A 619 2.33 0.76 -7.99
C LEU A 619 1.44 -0.22 -7.25
N LEU A 620 0.75 0.32 -6.26
CA LEU A 620 -0.32 -0.39 -5.58
C LEU A 620 -1.62 0.38 -5.77
N SER A 621 -2.69 -0.37 -5.95
CA SER A 621 -4.04 0.15 -5.84
C SER A 621 -4.83 -0.76 -4.93
N ASN A 622 -5.65 -0.20 -4.03
CA ASN A 622 -6.73 -0.96 -3.39
C ASN A 622 -7.93 -1.12 -4.34
N ALA A 623 -7.79 -0.66 -5.58
CA ALA A 623 -8.76 -0.91 -6.63
C ALA A 623 -8.84 -2.40 -6.90
N THR A 624 -10.02 -2.93 -6.68
CA THR A 624 -10.37 -4.27 -7.12
C THR A 624 -10.94 -4.10 -8.53
N ASN A 625 -10.21 -4.59 -9.54
CA ASN A 625 -10.61 -4.50 -10.95
C ASN A 625 -11.92 -5.29 -11.19
N SER A 626 -12.68 -4.93 -12.22
CA SER A 626 -13.82 -5.74 -12.65
C SER A 626 -13.37 -7.14 -13.09
N PRO A 627 -14.21 -8.18 -12.91
CA PRO A 627 -13.89 -9.53 -13.37
C PRO A 627 -13.68 -9.52 -14.89
N VAL A 628 -12.82 -10.41 -15.40
CA VAL A 628 -12.64 -10.67 -16.83
C VAL A 628 -12.78 -12.17 -17.04
N ILE A 629 -13.49 -12.60 -18.09
CA ILE A 629 -13.60 -14.01 -18.48
C ILE A 629 -12.96 -14.17 -19.84
N ASP A 630 -11.82 -14.86 -19.89
CA ASP A 630 -11.10 -15.13 -21.14
C ASP A 630 -11.71 -16.33 -21.86
N THR A 631 -12.07 -17.39 -21.12
CA THR A 631 -12.64 -18.60 -21.71
C THR A 631 -13.60 -19.32 -20.75
N ILE A 632 -14.48 -20.12 -21.33
CA ILE A 632 -15.33 -21.11 -20.64
C ILE A 632 -15.10 -22.49 -21.27
N SER A 633 -14.96 -23.52 -20.46
CA SER A 633 -14.77 -24.90 -20.93
C SER A 633 -15.47 -25.92 -20.02
N PRO A 634 -16.28 -26.84 -20.56
CA PRO A 634 -16.72 -26.92 -21.95
C PRO A 634 -17.71 -25.79 -22.33
N THR A 635 -18.02 -25.63 -23.61
CA THR A 635 -19.03 -24.67 -24.12
C THR A 635 -20.45 -25.27 -24.20
N THR A 636 -20.59 -26.57 -23.97
CA THR A 636 -21.87 -27.27 -23.93
C THR A 636 -21.85 -28.41 -22.90
N GLY A 637 -23.01 -28.75 -22.35
CA GLY A 637 -23.21 -29.92 -21.51
C GLY A 637 -24.62 -29.98 -20.92
N PRO A 638 -25.10 -31.14 -20.47
CA PRO A 638 -26.32 -31.23 -19.68
C PRO A 638 -26.16 -30.56 -18.30
N VAL A 639 -27.28 -30.39 -17.59
CA VAL A 639 -27.26 -30.06 -16.14
C VAL A 639 -26.39 -31.07 -15.40
N GLY A 640 -25.55 -30.60 -14.49
CA GLY A 640 -24.59 -31.41 -13.75
C GLY A 640 -23.20 -31.54 -14.40
N THR A 641 -22.99 -30.91 -15.56
CA THR A 641 -21.66 -30.91 -16.20
C THR A 641 -20.69 -30.05 -15.39
N SER A 642 -19.55 -30.62 -14.99
CA SER A 642 -18.45 -29.84 -14.41
C SER A 642 -17.72 -29.04 -15.49
N GLY A 643 -17.40 -27.79 -15.19
CA GLY A 643 -16.68 -26.90 -16.10
C GLY A 643 -15.85 -25.86 -15.37
N SER A 644 -15.14 -25.05 -16.15
CA SER A 644 -14.31 -23.96 -15.67
C SER A 644 -14.53 -22.67 -16.45
N LEU A 645 -14.44 -21.55 -15.73
CA LEU A 645 -14.19 -20.22 -16.29
C LEU A 645 -12.74 -19.88 -16.00
N ILE A 646 -12.01 -19.45 -17.03
CA ILE A 646 -10.64 -18.95 -16.89
C ILE A 646 -10.68 -17.46 -17.22
N GLY A 647 -10.02 -16.66 -16.39
CA GLY A 647 -9.98 -15.22 -16.53
C GLY A 647 -9.14 -14.59 -15.43
N ASN A 648 -9.53 -13.38 -15.01
CA ASN A 648 -8.85 -12.64 -13.95
C ASN A 648 -9.88 -11.94 -13.05
N ASN A 649 -9.43 -11.49 -11.87
CA ASN A 649 -10.20 -10.64 -10.96
C ASN A 649 -11.49 -11.30 -10.43
N PHE A 650 -11.51 -12.63 -10.27
CA PHE A 650 -12.66 -13.33 -9.71
C PHE A 650 -12.73 -13.24 -8.18
N CYS A 651 -11.59 -13.20 -7.48
CA CYS A 651 -11.46 -12.95 -6.05
C CYS A 651 -10.09 -12.33 -5.74
N TYR A 652 -9.97 -11.69 -4.57
CA TYR A 652 -8.74 -10.96 -4.14
C TYR A 652 -8.21 -11.43 -2.79
N GLU A 653 -9.09 -11.69 -1.83
CA GLU A 653 -8.75 -12.16 -0.48
C GLU A 653 -9.51 -13.46 -0.19
N ASN A 654 -8.92 -14.33 0.64
CA ASN A 654 -9.51 -15.61 1.05
C ASN A 654 -9.99 -16.46 -0.13
N CYS A 655 -9.25 -16.44 -1.23
CA CYS A 655 -9.51 -17.23 -2.43
C CYS A 655 -9.34 -18.74 -2.17
N GLY A 656 -9.89 -19.56 -3.05
CA GLY A 656 -9.84 -21.01 -2.94
C GLY A 656 -10.92 -21.59 -2.02
N LEU A 657 -12.04 -20.90 -1.86
CA LEU A 657 -13.20 -21.41 -1.12
C LEU A 657 -14.41 -21.59 -2.06
N HIS A 658 -15.45 -22.22 -1.51
CA HIS A 658 -16.75 -22.34 -2.17
C HIS A 658 -17.46 -20.98 -2.28
N ILE A 659 -18.19 -20.75 -3.37
CA ILE A 659 -18.86 -19.50 -3.74
C ILE A 659 -19.81 -18.99 -2.64
N SER A 660 -20.37 -19.90 -1.84
CA SER A 660 -21.22 -19.60 -0.68
C SER A 660 -20.52 -18.77 0.41
N ASN A 661 -19.18 -18.77 0.46
CA ASN A 661 -18.40 -17.97 1.40
C ASN A 661 -18.18 -16.53 0.93
N TYR A 662 -18.61 -16.18 -0.28
CA TYR A 662 -18.41 -14.85 -0.86
C TYR A 662 -19.76 -14.16 -1.10
N PRO A 663 -20.24 -13.29 -0.20
CA PRO A 663 -21.54 -12.62 -0.34
C PRO A 663 -21.62 -11.65 -1.53
N GLY A 664 -20.48 -11.32 -2.16
CA GLY A 664 -20.39 -10.41 -3.29
C GLY A 664 -19.98 -11.07 -4.62
N ILE A 665 -19.85 -12.40 -4.68
CA ILE A 665 -19.51 -13.12 -5.92
C ILE A 665 -20.69 -14.00 -6.32
N SER A 666 -21.10 -13.93 -7.59
CA SER A 666 -22.11 -14.81 -8.16
C SER A 666 -21.76 -15.22 -9.58
N VAL A 667 -22.12 -16.44 -9.94
CA VAL A 667 -22.04 -16.96 -11.31
C VAL A 667 -23.45 -17.34 -11.74
N THR A 668 -23.86 -16.97 -12.95
CA THR A 668 -25.17 -17.32 -13.49
C THR A 668 -25.09 -17.90 -14.90
N PHE A 669 -25.93 -18.89 -15.19
CA PHE A 669 -26.19 -19.45 -16.51
C PHE A 669 -27.53 -18.92 -17.04
N ASN A 670 -27.48 -17.95 -17.95
CA ASN A 670 -28.65 -17.24 -18.47
C ASN A 670 -29.61 -16.79 -17.35
N GLY A 671 -29.04 -16.19 -16.29
CA GLY A 671 -29.78 -15.74 -15.10
C GLY A 671 -30.05 -16.81 -14.03
N THR A 672 -29.75 -18.08 -14.29
CA THR A 672 -29.88 -19.16 -13.28
C THR A 672 -28.62 -19.21 -12.42
N PRO A 673 -28.70 -19.03 -11.09
CA PRO A 673 -27.51 -18.96 -10.23
C PRO A 673 -26.84 -20.32 -10.05
N VAL A 674 -25.51 -20.30 -10.04
CA VAL A 674 -24.68 -21.42 -9.57
C VAL A 674 -24.62 -21.33 -8.05
N ILE A 675 -25.13 -22.36 -7.37
CA ILE A 675 -25.17 -22.40 -5.90
C ILE A 675 -23.90 -22.98 -5.28
N ASP A 676 -23.09 -23.68 -6.07
CA ASP A 676 -21.84 -24.28 -5.64
C ASP A 676 -20.77 -24.19 -6.73
N ALA A 677 -19.65 -23.51 -6.41
CA ALA A 677 -18.51 -23.31 -7.28
C ALA A 677 -17.26 -23.01 -6.44
N TRP A 678 -16.08 -23.46 -6.87
CA TRP A 678 -14.81 -23.07 -6.26
C TRP A 678 -14.25 -21.84 -6.95
N VAL A 679 -13.87 -20.82 -6.18
CA VAL A 679 -13.42 -19.53 -6.71
C VAL A 679 -11.95 -19.31 -6.38
N ASN A 680 -11.13 -19.12 -7.40
CA ASN A 680 -9.73 -18.67 -7.33
C ASN A 680 -9.57 -17.36 -8.11
N PRO A 681 -8.45 -16.63 -7.98
CA PRO A 681 -8.29 -15.32 -8.63
C PRO A 681 -8.47 -15.35 -10.15
N THR A 682 -8.06 -16.47 -10.78
CA THR A 682 -8.05 -16.65 -12.24
C THR A 682 -8.93 -17.79 -12.76
N VAL A 683 -9.53 -18.58 -11.85
CA VAL A 683 -10.32 -19.76 -12.22
C VAL A 683 -11.56 -19.87 -11.34
N ILE A 684 -12.72 -20.09 -11.95
CA ILE A 684 -13.93 -20.57 -11.26
C ILE A 684 -14.23 -21.97 -11.76
N LEU A 685 -14.30 -22.95 -10.86
CA LEU A 685 -14.79 -24.29 -11.17
C LEU A 685 -16.26 -24.38 -10.77
N PHE A 686 -17.11 -24.82 -11.69
CA PHE A 686 -18.55 -24.85 -11.50
C PHE A 686 -19.16 -26.19 -11.93
N GLU A 687 -20.39 -26.42 -11.51
CA GLU A 687 -21.29 -27.42 -12.08
C GLU A 687 -22.50 -26.70 -12.70
N VAL A 688 -22.93 -27.12 -13.91
CA VAL A 688 -24.09 -26.50 -14.58
C VAL A 688 -25.34 -26.67 -13.70
N PRO A 689 -25.98 -25.59 -13.23
CA PRO A 689 -26.99 -25.67 -12.19
C PRO A 689 -28.33 -26.22 -12.71
N GLU A 690 -29.12 -26.78 -11.81
CA GLU A 690 -30.49 -27.19 -12.12
C GLU A 690 -31.33 -25.99 -12.58
N GLY A 691 -32.11 -26.18 -13.65
CA GLY A 691 -32.91 -25.12 -14.26
C GLY A 691 -32.15 -24.20 -15.23
N ALA A 692 -30.83 -24.40 -15.42
CA ALA A 692 -30.06 -23.64 -16.40
C ALA A 692 -30.65 -23.75 -17.82
N THR A 693 -30.53 -22.66 -18.58
CA THR A 693 -30.91 -22.62 -19.99
C THR A 693 -29.76 -22.10 -20.83
N SER A 694 -29.74 -22.40 -22.13
CA SER A 694 -28.69 -21.91 -23.02
C SER A 694 -28.68 -20.39 -23.08
N GLY A 695 -27.49 -19.79 -23.03
CA GLY A 695 -27.31 -18.35 -23.05
C GLY A 695 -26.04 -17.90 -22.34
N PRO A 696 -25.93 -16.60 -22.00
CA PRO A 696 -24.71 -16.02 -21.45
C PRO A 696 -24.39 -16.59 -20.07
N VAL A 697 -23.10 -16.83 -19.83
CA VAL A 697 -22.57 -17.11 -18.49
C VAL A 697 -21.96 -15.83 -17.94
N VAL A 698 -22.47 -15.36 -16.80
CA VAL A 698 -22.07 -14.07 -16.22
C VAL A 698 -21.49 -14.29 -14.83
N VAL A 699 -20.29 -13.75 -14.60
CA VAL A 699 -19.69 -13.61 -13.27
C VAL A 699 -19.91 -12.19 -12.80
N THR A 700 -20.45 -12.02 -11.60
CA THR A 700 -20.58 -10.71 -10.95
C THR A 700 -19.81 -10.73 -9.65
N THR A 701 -18.93 -9.76 -9.46
CA THR A 701 -18.23 -9.47 -8.21
C THR A 701 -18.77 -8.15 -7.63
N GLN A 702 -18.23 -7.72 -6.49
CA GLN A 702 -18.53 -6.39 -5.94
C GLN A 702 -18.06 -5.24 -6.85
N THR A 703 -17.18 -5.52 -7.82
CA THR A 703 -16.48 -4.53 -8.65
C THR A 703 -16.98 -4.45 -10.08
N GLY A 704 -17.94 -5.31 -10.44
CA GLY A 704 -18.54 -5.33 -11.77
C GLY A 704 -18.94 -6.73 -12.21
N SER A 705 -19.29 -6.86 -13.48
CA SER A 705 -19.67 -8.14 -14.08
C SER A 705 -18.92 -8.38 -15.38
N ALA A 706 -18.59 -9.64 -15.64
CA ALA A 706 -18.08 -10.11 -16.92
C ALA A 706 -18.99 -11.18 -17.49
N THR A 707 -19.11 -11.20 -18.82
CA THR A 707 -19.82 -12.24 -19.57
C THR A 707 -18.81 -13.09 -20.31
N ALA A 708 -18.98 -14.41 -20.30
CA ALA A 708 -18.14 -15.33 -21.06
C ALA A 708 -18.19 -14.98 -22.55
N PRO A 709 -17.10 -15.19 -23.31
CA PRO A 709 -17.01 -14.78 -24.72
C PRO A 709 -17.96 -15.55 -25.65
N VAL A 710 -18.51 -16.66 -25.18
CA VAL A 710 -19.49 -17.49 -25.89
C VAL A 710 -20.61 -17.91 -24.95
N ASP A 711 -21.82 -18.04 -25.48
CA ASP A 711 -22.95 -18.59 -24.75
C ASP A 711 -22.71 -20.07 -24.44
N PHE A 712 -23.12 -20.50 -23.24
CA PHE A 712 -23.11 -21.92 -22.90
C PHE A 712 -24.38 -22.60 -23.43
N ILE A 713 -24.22 -23.76 -24.08
CA ILE A 713 -25.34 -24.52 -24.63
C ILE A 713 -25.73 -25.64 -23.65
N VAL A 714 -26.84 -25.44 -22.94
CA VAL A 714 -27.40 -26.47 -22.04
C VAL A 714 -28.09 -27.55 -22.87
N GLN A 715 -27.56 -28.77 -22.79
CA GLN A 715 -28.10 -29.92 -23.50
C GLN A 715 -29.40 -30.39 -22.84
N LYS A 716 -30.43 -30.57 -23.66
CA LYS A 716 -31.73 -31.09 -23.23
C LYS A 716 -31.85 -32.57 -23.58
N PRO A 717 -32.64 -33.35 -22.83
CA PRO A 717 -32.95 -34.72 -23.21
C PRO A 717 -33.47 -34.79 -24.67
N PRO A 718 -33.15 -35.89 -25.39
CA PRO A 718 -33.63 -36.07 -26.75
C PRO A 718 -35.16 -36.18 -26.75
N ILE A 719 -35.79 -35.80 -27.86
CA ILE A 719 -37.22 -36.03 -28.10
C ILE A 719 -37.32 -36.73 -29.44
N ILE A 720 -37.91 -37.93 -29.48
CA ILE A 720 -38.24 -38.63 -30.71
C ILE A 720 -39.70 -38.35 -31.04
N GLU A 721 -39.96 -37.65 -32.14
CA GLU A 721 -41.31 -37.33 -32.61
C GLU A 721 -41.87 -38.43 -33.52
N ALA A 722 -41.02 -39.08 -34.33
CA ALA A 722 -41.42 -40.17 -35.18
C ALA A 722 -40.25 -41.08 -35.58
N ILE A 723 -40.59 -42.33 -35.90
CA ILE A 723 -39.73 -43.31 -36.58
C ILE A 723 -40.37 -43.66 -37.93
N SER A 724 -39.57 -43.71 -39.00
CA SER A 724 -40.06 -44.02 -40.34
C SER A 724 -39.05 -44.84 -41.15
N PRO A 725 -39.43 -46.02 -41.69
CA PRO A 725 -40.70 -46.72 -41.45
C PRO A 725 -40.80 -47.24 -39.99
N SER A 726 -41.98 -47.65 -39.55
CA SER A 726 -42.19 -48.29 -38.23
C SER A 726 -42.13 -49.82 -38.28
N SER A 727 -41.85 -50.41 -39.44
CA SER A 727 -41.63 -51.85 -39.61
C SER A 727 -40.67 -52.15 -40.77
N GLY A 728 -40.07 -53.33 -40.75
CA GLY A 728 -39.25 -53.87 -41.84
C GLY A 728 -38.26 -54.95 -41.39
N PRO A 729 -37.68 -55.73 -42.32
CA PRO A 729 -36.65 -56.71 -42.00
C PRO A 729 -35.33 -56.04 -41.57
N VAL A 730 -34.42 -56.82 -40.99
CA VAL A 730 -33.02 -56.41 -40.71
C VAL A 730 -32.37 -55.80 -41.97
N GLY A 731 -31.63 -54.70 -41.80
CA GLY A 731 -31.00 -53.94 -42.88
C GLY A 731 -31.91 -52.90 -43.56
N THR A 732 -33.18 -52.78 -43.14
CA THR A 732 -34.06 -51.69 -43.61
C THR A 732 -33.45 -50.33 -43.27
N THR A 733 -33.41 -49.41 -44.23
CA THR A 733 -33.05 -48.02 -43.97
C THR A 733 -34.22 -47.31 -43.30
N GLY A 734 -33.93 -46.60 -42.22
CA GLY A 734 -34.92 -45.85 -41.48
C GLY A 734 -34.39 -44.53 -40.95
N SER A 735 -35.31 -43.76 -40.38
CA SER A 735 -35.01 -42.49 -39.75
C SER A 735 -35.76 -42.32 -38.44
N LEU A 736 -35.08 -41.75 -37.44
CA LEU A 736 -35.72 -41.08 -36.30
C LEU A 736 -35.77 -39.59 -36.61
N SER A 737 -36.91 -38.95 -36.37
CA SER A 737 -37.06 -37.50 -36.44
C SER A 737 -37.48 -36.96 -35.09
N GLY A 738 -36.96 -35.78 -34.73
CA GLY A 738 -37.22 -35.15 -33.45
C GLY A 738 -36.26 -34.01 -33.15
N SER A 739 -35.87 -33.84 -31.88
CA SER A 739 -35.00 -32.73 -31.45
C SER A 739 -33.97 -33.17 -30.40
N ASN A 740 -32.92 -32.37 -30.24
CA ASN A 740 -31.83 -32.56 -29.26
C ASN A 740 -31.05 -33.87 -29.45
N PHE A 741 -30.89 -34.34 -30.70
CA PHE A 741 -30.11 -35.55 -30.97
C PHE A 741 -28.61 -35.29 -30.97
N CYS A 742 -28.19 -34.07 -31.31
CA CYS A 742 -26.79 -33.67 -31.34
C CYS A 742 -26.66 -32.14 -31.24
N TYR A 743 -25.65 -31.68 -30.48
CA TYR A 743 -25.34 -30.27 -30.27
C TYR A 743 -24.01 -29.83 -30.90
N GLU A 744 -23.04 -30.73 -31.03
CA GLU A 744 -21.71 -30.43 -31.59
C GLU A 744 -21.25 -31.52 -32.56
N ASN A 745 -20.49 -31.10 -33.59
CA ASN A 745 -19.93 -31.99 -34.60
C ASN A 745 -20.95 -32.93 -35.26
N CYS A 746 -22.18 -32.45 -35.50
CA CYS A 746 -23.28 -33.26 -36.04
C CYS A 746 -23.06 -33.65 -37.52
N GLY A 747 -23.77 -34.70 -37.96
CA GLY A 747 -23.74 -35.24 -39.31
C GLY A 747 -22.72 -36.36 -39.51
N LEU A 748 -22.03 -36.79 -38.46
CA LEU A 748 -21.04 -37.87 -38.53
C LEU A 748 -21.68 -39.23 -38.27
N HIS A 749 -20.94 -40.29 -38.63
CA HIS A 749 -21.30 -41.66 -38.33
C HIS A 749 -21.27 -41.93 -36.80
N ILE A 750 -22.18 -42.76 -36.29
CA ILE A 750 -22.43 -43.02 -34.85
C ILE A 750 -21.16 -43.43 -34.09
N SER A 751 -20.20 -44.07 -34.76
CA SER A 751 -18.89 -44.41 -34.19
C SER A 751 -18.05 -43.22 -33.71
N ASN A 752 -18.39 -41.99 -34.12
CA ASN A 752 -17.71 -40.76 -33.66
C ASN A 752 -18.33 -40.21 -32.35
N TYR A 753 -19.40 -40.82 -31.84
CA TYR A 753 -20.09 -40.37 -30.62
C TYR A 753 -20.09 -41.47 -29.57
N PRO A 754 -19.09 -41.55 -28.68
CA PRO A 754 -19.00 -42.62 -27.68
C PRO A 754 -20.16 -42.62 -26.67
N ASN A 755 -20.84 -41.47 -26.52
CA ASN A 755 -21.91 -41.26 -25.53
C ASN A 755 -23.30 -41.12 -26.17
N ILE A 756 -23.45 -41.39 -27.48
CA ILE A 756 -24.75 -41.44 -28.15
C ILE A 756 -24.98 -42.87 -28.63
N SER A 757 -26.13 -43.45 -28.30
CA SER A 757 -26.50 -44.79 -28.74
C SER A 757 -27.96 -44.87 -29.16
N VAL A 758 -28.23 -45.68 -30.18
CA VAL A 758 -29.59 -46.06 -30.59
C VAL A 758 -29.71 -47.57 -30.42
N THR A 759 -30.83 -48.04 -29.87
CA THR A 759 -31.09 -49.47 -29.70
C THR A 759 -32.47 -49.84 -30.20
N PHE A 760 -32.59 -51.04 -30.78
CA PHE A 760 -33.85 -51.70 -31.16
C PHE A 760 -34.12 -52.83 -30.19
N ASN A 761 -35.08 -52.63 -29.26
CA ASN A 761 -35.38 -53.56 -28.18
C ASN A 761 -34.13 -54.07 -27.44
N GLY A 762 -33.19 -53.15 -27.16
CA GLY A 762 -31.90 -53.45 -26.53
C GLY A 762 -30.75 -53.82 -27.48
N THR A 763 -31.00 -54.11 -28.76
CA THR A 763 -29.96 -54.39 -29.76
C THR A 763 -29.35 -53.08 -30.28
N PRO A 764 -28.04 -52.82 -30.12
CA PRO A 764 -27.40 -51.57 -30.55
C PRO A 764 -27.38 -51.39 -32.07
N VAL A 765 -27.60 -50.16 -32.52
CA VAL A 765 -27.36 -49.73 -33.90
C VAL A 765 -25.89 -49.32 -34.03
N THR A 766 -25.15 -50.01 -34.89
CA THR A 766 -23.73 -49.70 -35.16
C THR A 766 -23.51 -48.88 -36.42
N ASP A 767 -24.53 -48.77 -37.28
CA ASP A 767 -24.48 -48.05 -38.56
C ASP A 767 -25.60 -47.00 -38.62
N ALA A 768 -25.24 -45.75 -38.27
CA ALA A 768 -26.15 -44.61 -38.22
C ALA A 768 -25.42 -43.28 -38.39
N TRP A 769 -26.14 -42.24 -38.83
CA TRP A 769 -25.65 -40.86 -38.93
C TRP A 769 -26.51 -39.94 -38.06
N ILE A 770 -25.85 -39.16 -37.20
CA ILE A 770 -26.51 -38.36 -36.17
C ILE A 770 -26.57 -36.88 -36.60
N LEU A 771 -27.73 -36.38 -36.99
CA LEU A 771 -27.99 -34.96 -37.25
C LEU A 771 -28.75 -34.34 -36.05
N PRO A 772 -28.84 -33.00 -35.94
CA PRO A 772 -29.48 -32.36 -34.77
C PRO A 772 -30.94 -32.78 -34.50
N THR A 773 -31.68 -33.09 -35.57
CA THR A 773 -33.12 -33.43 -35.53
C THR A 773 -33.47 -34.73 -36.25
N VAL A 774 -32.47 -35.41 -36.84
CA VAL A 774 -32.68 -36.65 -37.60
C VAL A 774 -31.56 -37.63 -37.29
N ILE A 775 -31.90 -38.90 -37.06
CA ILE A 775 -30.92 -40.00 -37.10
C ILE A 775 -31.29 -40.89 -38.27
N LEU A 776 -30.37 -41.07 -39.21
CA LEU A 776 -30.49 -42.07 -40.27
C LEU A 776 -29.83 -43.36 -39.79
N PHE A 777 -30.48 -44.51 -39.95
CA PHE A 777 -29.99 -45.78 -39.46
C PHE A 777 -30.29 -46.95 -40.41
N TYR A 778 -29.59 -48.06 -40.20
CA TYR A 778 -30.00 -49.38 -40.67
C TYR A 778 -30.49 -50.23 -39.49
N VAL A 779 -31.59 -50.98 -39.67
CA VAL A 779 -32.07 -51.91 -38.65
C VAL A 779 -30.97 -52.96 -38.38
N PRO A 780 -30.45 -53.08 -37.14
CA PRO A 780 -29.25 -53.87 -36.87
C PRO A 780 -29.51 -55.37 -36.91
N GLU A 781 -28.46 -56.14 -37.18
CA GLU A 781 -28.52 -57.60 -37.10
C GLU A 781 -28.85 -58.05 -35.67
N GLY A 782 -29.79 -59.00 -35.53
CA GLY A 782 -30.29 -59.44 -34.22
C GLY A 782 -31.30 -58.49 -33.56
N ALA A 783 -31.80 -57.47 -34.27
CA ALA A 783 -32.93 -56.67 -33.79
C ALA A 783 -34.19 -57.55 -33.61
N THR A 784 -34.98 -57.25 -32.58
CA THR A 784 -36.30 -57.85 -32.37
C THR A 784 -37.35 -56.74 -32.26
N SER A 785 -38.61 -57.08 -32.53
CA SER A 785 -39.71 -56.13 -32.43
C SER A 785 -39.83 -55.56 -31.01
N GLY A 786 -39.98 -54.24 -30.91
CA GLY A 786 -40.07 -53.56 -29.62
C GLY A 786 -39.60 -52.09 -29.67
N PRO A 787 -39.32 -51.49 -28.50
CA PRO A 787 -39.04 -50.07 -28.39
C PRO A 787 -37.72 -49.69 -29.06
N VAL A 788 -37.71 -48.55 -29.74
CA VAL A 788 -36.48 -47.92 -30.23
C VAL A 788 -36.09 -46.81 -29.28
N VAL A 789 -34.90 -46.91 -28.68
CA VAL A 789 -34.42 -45.98 -27.66
C VAL A 789 -33.17 -45.26 -28.14
N LEU A 790 -33.20 -43.93 -28.08
CA LEU A 790 -32.04 -43.06 -28.25
C LEU A 790 -31.56 -42.64 -26.86
N THR A 791 -30.27 -42.78 -26.61
CA THR A 791 -29.59 -42.28 -25.40
C THR A 791 -28.52 -41.27 -25.81
N THR A 792 -28.49 -40.12 -25.14
CA THR A 792 -27.52 -39.04 -25.28
C THR A 792 -26.95 -38.68 -23.90
N PRO A 793 -25.90 -37.85 -23.78
CA PRO A 793 -25.40 -37.39 -22.48
C PRO A 793 -26.47 -36.69 -21.62
N ALA A 794 -27.47 -36.05 -22.24
CA ALA A 794 -28.54 -35.35 -21.53
C ALA A 794 -29.72 -36.26 -21.13
N GLY A 795 -29.69 -37.54 -21.48
CA GLY A 795 -30.74 -38.52 -21.16
C GLY A 795 -31.20 -39.32 -22.37
N SER A 796 -32.30 -40.06 -22.20
CA SER A 796 -32.83 -40.99 -23.20
C SER A 796 -34.27 -40.67 -23.60
N ALA A 797 -34.65 -41.08 -24.80
CA ALA A 797 -36.01 -41.04 -25.31
C ALA A 797 -36.37 -42.33 -26.03
N THR A 798 -37.64 -42.71 -25.97
CA THR A 798 -38.21 -43.85 -26.69
C THR A 798 -39.07 -43.33 -27.84
N ALA A 799 -38.98 -43.97 -29.00
CA ALA A 799 -39.85 -43.68 -30.12
C ALA A 799 -41.33 -43.87 -29.74
N PRO A 800 -42.27 -43.09 -30.31
CA PRO A 800 -43.68 -43.12 -29.91
C PRO A 800 -44.41 -44.42 -30.32
N VAL A 801 -43.81 -45.22 -31.21
CA VAL A 801 -44.29 -46.54 -31.62
C VAL A 801 -43.13 -47.53 -31.61
N ASP A 802 -43.43 -48.78 -31.25
CA ASP A 802 -42.48 -49.88 -31.38
C ASP A 802 -42.15 -50.12 -32.86
N PHE A 803 -40.91 -50.53 -33.13
CA PHE A 803 -40.53 -50.99 -34.46
C PHE A 803 -40.84 -52.49 -34.59
N LEU A 804 -41.55 -52.87 -35.66
CA LEU A 804 -41.86 -54.26 -35.96
C LEU A 804 -40.81 -54.85 -36.91
N VAL A 805 -39.99 -55.80 -36.41
CA VAL A 805 -39.03 -56.55 -37.22
C VAL A 805 -39.75 -57.73 -37.88
N GLU A 806 -39.67 -57.80 -39.21
CA GLU A 806 -40.37 -58.80 -40.06
C GLU A 806 -39.56 -60.07 -40.34
#